data_AF-A0A1M7E9H8-F1
#
_entry.id   AF-A0A1M7E9H8-F1
#
_cell.length_a   1.000
_cell.length_b   1.000
_cell.length_c   1.000
_cell.angle_alpha   90.00
_cell.angle_beta   90.00
_cell.angle_gamma   90.00
#
_symmetry.space_group_name_H-M   'P 1'
#
loop_
_entity.id
_entity.type
_entity.pdbx_description
1 polymer ?
#
loop_
_entity_poly.entity_id
_entity_poly.type
_entity_poly.pdbx_seq_one_letter_code
_entity_poly.pdbx_strand_id
1 'polypeptide(L)'
;MTKKWQKALDELRCSDVELQRELKTFSFNENVVVTGTKPLLFELNGEIFDVPLQTWRSLYIIFIATLYANKKYANKETQSAVKSVVRWSSKGEYLHNSPQKISRSFFIETKLSAAQIYAHVKKILEFCDISLEKVHVAYIGKDAVAQEKLVEILDSTETKEILISSQENRETSQKKETCSKDSSQEDFLLVPYKNILIEKFSSGYILGNIIQRNRFRHFYEELNGSQINLSDMELDNTIEMCGMVHDGRLYVIENLLDESTKVKLLEYIEEQLNLHPRLYLEILFERFADDFRGTAIESTDILKTYLQALPGFNYYINKDRVFRDESFRHVGSPKDEVKRLLEEERRPMSDDEIFKKLNWIPQQKILNAFTNCSNTQEILSNGDRSRFILETFDIAGDEIEWLSEWIKQELDNSDFIGSMDAVKALKSRYSDIAERNSGFRDLGIRNAIAVLLGDDFDFKGNLIVKKGKVISNEVLFKDFCESRESFTVDDIDLLADSLGVPAFYDVIYGNSFRLNERDFVQSVPKMDVDAIDDVIETFVRDKDFIPLKKIDFWGGFPVVRGNWNHFMLESFLWRCSKKFKLVHSNFSKTTYAGAIVRNNVTMNFEDVLVHALSEENFDAGRAKKFLKEEGYLAREKCSNIDSLLEKSLQLRTSRK
;
A
#
# COMPACT_ATOMS: atom_id res chain seq x y z
N MET A 1 4.18 -3.78 33.58
CA MET A 1 3.20 -4.75 33.05
C MET A 1 1.85 -4.57 33.73
N THR A 2 0.75 -4.68 32.98
CA THR A 2 -0.62 -4.51 33.53
C THR A 2 -1.15 -5.81 34.15
N LYS A 3 -2.15 -5.71 35.04
CA LYS A 3 -2.83 -6.90 35.60
C LYS A 3 -3.49 -7.78 34.51
N LYS A 4 -3.93 -7.16 33.41
CA LYS A 4 -4.50 -7.87 32.25
C LYS A 4 -3.44 -8.70 31.53
N TRP A 5 -2.27 -8.12 31.31
CA TRP A 5 -1.14 -8.81 30.68
C TRP A 5 -0.71 -10.04 31.47
N GLN A 6 -0.58 -9.91 32.79
CA GLN A 6 -0.21 -11.04 33.64
C GLN A 6 -1.23 -12.18 33.55
N LYS A 7 -2.53 -11.86 33.57
CA LYS A 7 -3.60 -12.85 33.44
C LYS A 7 -3.53 -13.59 32.08
N ALA A 8 -3.29 -12.88 30.99
CA ALA A 8 -3.17 -13.50 29.66
C ALA A 8 -1.93 -14.41 29.54
N LEU A 9 -0.81 -14.04 30.18
CA LEU A 9 0.36 -14.90 30.25
C LEU A 9 0.08 -16.18 31.06
N ASP A 10 -0.65 -16.07 32.17
CA ASP A 10 -1.00 -17.22 33.00
C ASP A 10 -1.98 -18.16 32.27
N GLU A 11 -2.92 -17.61 31.49
CA GLU A 11 -3.82 -18.39 30.61
C GLU A 11 -3.02 -19.14 29.51
N LEU A 12 -2.06 -18.48 28.85
CA LEU A 12 -1.18 -19.12 27.86
C LEU A 12 -0.28 -20.20 28.47
N ARG A 13 0.27 -19.96 29.66
CA ARG A 13 1.07 -20.95 30.39
C ARG A 13 0.25 -22.19 30.71
N CYS A 14 -1.04 -22.04 31.03
CA CYS A 14 -1.93 -23.15 31.31
C CYS A 14 -2.22 -24.01 30.05
N SER A 15 -2.24 -23.40 28.85
CA SER A 15 -2.40 -24.12 27.57
C SER A 15 -1.11 -24.71 27.02
N ASP A 16 0.05 -24.10 27.25
CA ASP A 16 1.34 -24.54 26.69
C ASP A 16 2.07 -25.59 27.55
N VAL A 17 1.67 -25.80 28.80
CA VAL A 17 2.14 -26.92 29.65
C VAL A 17 1.86 -28.28 28.99
N GLU A 18 0.84 -28.37 28.13
CA GLU A 18 0.52 -29.58 27.34
C GLU A 18 1.45 -29.79 26.12
N LEU A 19 2.21 -28.77 25.69
CA LEU A 19 2.99 -28.75 24.44
C LEU A 19 4.53 -28.67 24.61
N GLN A 20 5.05 -28.66 25.85
CA GLN A 20 6.49 -28.58 26.18
C GLN A 20 7.25 -27.42 25.49
N ARG A 21 6.60 -26.28 25.28
CA ARG A 21 7.20 -25.10 24.61
C ARG A 21 7.49 -24.00 25.62
N GLU A 22 8.70 -23.43 25.59
CA GLU A 22 9.10 -22.36 26.52
C GLU A 22 8.49 -21.01 26.08
N LEU A 23 7.50 -20.51 26.83
CA LEU A 23 6.89 -19.20 26.65
C LEU A 23 7.82 -18.10 27.17
N LYS A 24 8.17 -17.15 26.30
CA LYS A 24 9.02 -16.00 26.60
C LYS A 24 8.31 -14.68 26.34
N THR A 25 8.79 -13.60 26.95
CA THR A 25 8.27 -12.25 26.77
C THR A 25 9.41 -11.26 26.61
N PHE A 26 9.23 -10.21 25.82
CA PHE A 26 10.16 -9.08 25.77
C PHE A 26 9.39 -7.75 25.64
N SER A 27 10.04 -6.64 26.01
CA SER A 27 9.62 -5.28 25.67
C SER A 27 10.50 -4.67 24.57
N PHE A 28 9.99 -3.72 23.77
CA PHE A 28 10.77 -3.14 22.65
C PHE A 28 11.98 -2.28 23.08
N ASN A 29 12.16 -2.07 24.40
CA ASN A 29 13.36 -1.46 24.97
C ASN A 29 14.55 -2.45 24.99
N GLU A 30 14.27 -3.75 24.96
CA GLU A 30 15.29 -4.81 24.98
C GLU A 30 15.83 -5.09 23.56
N ASN A 31 17.08 -5.52 23.44
CA ASN A 31 17.62 -6.00 22.17
C ASN A 31 17.47 -7.52 22.09
N VAL A 32 16.41 -7.98 21.44
CA VAL A 32 16.07 -9.41 21.35
C VAL A 32 16.19 -9.92 19.91
N VAL A 33 16.81 -11.10 19.74
CA VAL A 33 16.84 -11.79 18.45
C VAL A 33 15.50 -12.47 18.22
N VAL A 34 14.69 -11.86 17.36
CA VAL A 34 13.32 -12.32 17.05
C VAL A 34 13.24 -13.34 15.89
N THR A 35 14.35 -13.60 15.22
CA THR A 35 14.37 -14.48 14.05
C THR A 35 14.07 -15.93 14.45
N GLY A 36 13.01 -16.49 13.86
CA GLY A 36 12.55 -17.86 14.09
C GLY A 36 11.74 -18.08 15.37
N THR A 37 11.34 -17.02 16.05
CA THR A 37 10.34 -17.08 17.12
C THR A 37 8.92 -16.98 16.58
N LYS A 38 7.95 -17.45 17.37
CA LYS A 38 6.52 -17.43 17.03
C LYS A 38 5.77 -16.52 18.01
N PRO A 39 5.44 -15.26 17.64
CA PRO A 39 4.70 -14.36 18.52
C PRO A 39 3.27 -14.84 18.72
N LEU A 40 2.77 -14.86 19.95
CA LEU A 40 1.43 -15.33 20.30
C LEU A 40 0.46 -14.19 20.55
N LEU A 41 0.91 -13.15 21.26
CA LEU A 41 0.13 -11.95 21.55
C LEU A 41 1.06 -10.77 21.86
N PHE A 42 0.52 -9.55 21.78
CA PHE A 42 1.23 -8.35 22.19
C PHE A 42 0.34 -7.40 22.99
N GLU A 43 0.94 -6.62 23.86
CA GLU A 43 0.29 -5.54 24.62
C GLU A 43 0.67 -4.19 24.01
N LEU A 44 -0.33 -3.34 23.77
CA LEU A 44 -0.13 -1.96 23.38
C LEU A 44 -0.96 -1.06 24.30
N ASN A 45 -0.30 -0.20 25.09
CA ASN A 45 -0.95 0.72 26.03
C ASN A 45 -2.00 0.05 26.96
N GLY A 46 -1.73 -1.18 27.40
CA GLY A 46 -2.60 -1.92 28.33
C GLY A 46 -3.73 -2.74 27.70
N GLU A 47 -3.84 -2.76 26.37
CA GLU A 47 -4.71 -3.68 25.63
C GLU A 47 -3.92 -4.81 25.00
N ILE A 48 -4.53 -5.99 24.96
CA ILE A 48 -3.91 -7.23 24.49
C ILE A 48 -4.49 -7.57 23.12
N PHE A 49 -3.62 -7.95 22.21
CA PHE A 49 -3.95 -8.32 20.84
C PHE A 49 -3.37 -9.70 20.54
N ASP A 50 -4.25 -10.64 20.17
CA ASP A 50 -3.85 -11.99 19.78
C ASP A 50 -3.20 -12.02 18.40
N VAL A 51 -2.24 -12.93 18.22
CA VAL A 51 -1.56 -13.18 16.94
C VAL A 51 -1.93 -14.59 16.46
N PRO A 52 -3.09 -14.76 15.80
CA PRO A 52 -3.70 -16.08 15.57
C PRO A 52 -2.84 -17.00 14.69
N LEU A 53 -2.13 -16.45 13.71
CA LEU A 53 -1.26 -17.22 12.82
C LEU A 53 0.13 -17.48 13.41
N GLN A 54 0.42 -16.96 14.61
CA GLN A 54 1.69 -17.10 15.31
C GLN A 54 2.94 -16.75 14.48
N THR A 55 2.81 -15.75 13.59
CA THR A 55 3.90 -15.26 12.75
C THR A 55 4.13 -13.78 12.97
N TRP A 56 5.37 -13.35 12.80
CA TRP A 56 5.73 -11.93 12.81
C TRP A 56 4.96 -11.09 11.79
N ARG A 57 4.66 -11.67 10.62
CA ARG A 57 3.79 -11.03 9.62
C ARG A 57 2.38 -10.77 10.17
N SER A 58 1.80 -11.74 10.87
CA SER A 58 0.48 -11.57 11.48
C SER A 58 0.50 -10.50 12.57
N LEU A 59 1.51 -10.50 13.45
CA LEU A 59 1.70 -9.44 14.45
C LEU A 59 1.79 -8.08 13.78
N TYR A 60 2.61 -7.97 12.72
CA TYR A 60 2.82 -6.73 11.99
C TYR A 60 1.53 -6.18 11.39
N ILE A 61 0.73 -7.03 10.72
CA ILE A 61 -0.54 -6.62 10.12
C ILE A 61 -1.50 -6.09 11.19
N ILE A 62 -1.63 -6.81 12.32
CA ILE A 62 -2.52 -6.43 13.42
C ILE A 62 -2.05 -5.14 14.06
N PHE A 63 -0.76 -5.01 14.34
CA PHE A 63 -0.16 -3.80 14.90
C PHE A 63 -0.41 -2.57 14.02
N ILE A 64 -0.15 -2.67 12.71
CA ILE A 64 -0.38 -1.58 11.75
C ILE A 64 -1.87 -1.26 11.63
N ALA A 65 -2.75 -2.27 11.56
CA ALA A 65 -4.20 -2.05 11.53
C ALA A 65 -4.70 -1.35 12.80
N THR A 66 -4.15 -1.70 13.96
CA THR A 66 -4.45 -1.03 15.23
C THR A 66 -4.09 0.45 15.16
N LEU A 67 -2.84 0.79 14.83
CA LEU A 67 -2.42 2.20 14.81
C LEU A 67 -3.06 3.02 13.67
N TYR A 68 -3.39 2.39 12.54
CA TYR A 68 -3.83 3.13 11.34
C TYR A 68 -5.36 3.22 11.20
N ALA A 69 -6.10 2.18 11.62
CA ALA A 69 -7.52 2.04 11.33
C ALA A 69 -8.42 1.85 12.57
N ASN A 70 -7.87 1.46 13.73
CA ASN A 70 -8.67 1.33 14.94
C ASN A 70 -9.01 2.72 15.51
N LYS A 71 -10.30 3.03 15.68
CA LYS A 71 -10.80 4.32 16.15
C LYS A 71 -10.15 4.82 17.45
N LYS A 72 -9.67 3.91 18.31
CA LYS A 72 -9.04 4.26 19.59
C LYS A 72 -7.61 4.79 19.42
N TYR A 73 -6.85 4.29 18.44
CA TYR A 73 -5.43 4.60 18.25
C TYR A 73 -5.15 5.42 16.99
N ALA A 74 -6.05 5.36 16.00
CA ALA A 74 -5.90 6.04 14.72
C ALA A 74 -6.16 7.55 14.88
N ASN A 75 -5.09 8.32 14.75
CA ASN A 75 -5.13 9.77 14.67
C ASN A 75 -4.12 10.24 13.58
N LYS A 76 -4.03 11.55 13.34
CA LYS A 76 -3.14 12.07 12.28
C LYS A 76 -1.67 11.72 12.52
N GLU A 77 -1.23 11.71 13.77
CA GLU A 77 0.16 11.45 14.16
C GLU A 77 0.51 9.97 13.97
N THR A 78 -0.30 9.05 14.49
CA THR A 78 -0.10 7.60 14.35
C THR A 78 -0.20 7.16 12.90
N GLN A 79 -1.12 7.72 12.11
CA GLN A 79 -1.21 7.45 10.68
C GLN A 79 0.00 7.99 9.90
N SER A 80 0.52 9.15 10.28
CA SER A 80 1.73 9.73 9.68
C SER A 80 2.97 8.90 10.02
N ALA A 81 3.13 8.52 11.28
CA ALA A 81 4.20 7.64 11.77
C ALA A 81 4.22 6.32 11.00
N VAL A 82 3.07 5.64 10.92
CA VAL A 82 2.92 4.41 10.12
C VAL A 82 3.34 4.64 8.66
N LYS A 83 2.78 5.65 7.98
CA LYS A 83 3.10 5.97 6.57
C LYS A 83 4.57 6.29 6.32
N SER A 84 5.28 6.81 7.33
CA SER A 84 6.69 7.20 7.21
C SER A 84 7.65 6.02 7.31
N VAL A 85 7.19 4.89 7.86
CA VAL A 85 8.00 3.68 8.07
C VAL A 85 7.65 2.59 7.07
N VAL A 86 6.35 2.40 6.79
CA VAL A 86 5.90 1.27 5.94
C VAL A 86 5.82 1.67 4.47
N ARG A 87 6.16 0.74 3.57
CA ARG A 87 5.88 0.91 2.14
C ARG A 87 4.40 0.65 1.88
N TRP A 88 3.70 1.65 1.36
CA TRP A 88 2.24 1.62 1.23
C TRP A 88 1.74 2.12 -0.12
N SER A 89 0.49 1.77 -0.46
CA SER A 89 -0.24 2.22 -1.64
C SER A 89 -1.71 2.39 -1.32
N SER A 90 -2.40 3.31 -2.01
CA SER A 90 -3.85 3.51 -1.87
C SER A 90 -4.68 2.43 -2.55
N LYS A 91 -4.13 1.80 -3.61
CA LYS A 91 -4.82 0.78 -4.43
C LYS A 91 -4.14 -0.60 -4.39
N GLY A 92 -2.95 -0.70 -3.80
CA GLY A 92 -2.17 -1.96 -3.72
C GLY A 92 -1.38 -2.31 -4.98
N GLU A 93 -1.66 -1.65 -6.12
CA GLU A 93 -1.10 -1.95 -7.45
C GLU A 93 0.43 -1.70 -7.58
N TYR A 94 1.02 -0.93 -6.65
CA TYR A 94 2.44 -0.54 -6.64
C TYR A 94 3.28 -1.25 -5.57
N LEU A 95 2.73 -2.30 -4.97
CA LEU A 95 3.38 -3.08 -3.93
C LEU A 95 3.66 -4.48 -4.49
N HIS A 96 4.94 -4.81 -4.62
CA HIS A 96 5.38 -6.06 -5.26
C HIS A 96 5.63 -7.17 -4.23
N ASN A 97 5.83 -6.80 -2.96
CA ASN A 97 6.23 -7.72 -1.89
C ASN A 97 5.05 -8.10 -0.97
N SER A 98 4.10 -8.85 -1.54
CA SER A 98 2.91 -9.38 -0.84
C SER A 98 2.05 -8.25 -0.21
N PRO A 99 1.34 -7.47 -1.05
CA PRO A 99 0.46 -6.40 -0.57
C PRO A 99 -0.63 -6.95 0.34
N GLN A 100 -0.79 -6.32 1.50
CA GLN A 100 -1.89 -6.58 2.43
C GLN A 100 -2.75 -5.34 2.58
N LYS A 101 -4.06 -5.51 2.40
CA LYS A 101 -5.04 -4.44 2.65
C LYS A 101 -5.21 -4.24 4.16
N ILE A 102 -5.04 -3.00 4.62
CA ILE A 102 -5.25 -2.59 6.00
C ILE A 102 -6.55 -1.78 6.14
N SER A 103 -6.87 -0.91 5.18
CA SER A 103 -8.12 -0.15 5.14
C SER A 103 -8.61 0.08 3.70
N ARG A 104 -9.71 0.83 3.51
CA ARG A 104 -10.29 1.10 2.18
C ARG A 104 -9.29 1.66 1.17
N SER A 105 -8.35 2.49 1.62
CA SER A 105 -7.37 3.18 0.79
C SER A 105 -5.94 3.07 1.35
N PHE A 106 -5.62 1.96 2.01
CA PHE A 106 -4.31 1.75 2.60
C PHE A 106 -3.92 0.27 2.54
N PHE A 107 -2.90 -0.01 1.74
CA PHE A 107 -2.26 -1.31 1.58
C PHE A 107 -0.80 -1.18 1.97
N ILE A 108 -0.21 -2.23 2.55
CA ILE A 108 1.20 -2.26 2.94
C ILE A 108 1.91 -3.50 2.38
N GLU A 109 3.22 -3.42 2.16
CA GLU A 109 4.03 -4.63 1.90
C GLU A 109 4.27 -5.42 3.19
N THR A 110 4.19 -6.75 3.09
CA THR A 110 4.28 -7.63 4.25
C THR A 110 5.26 -8.80 4.09
N LYS A 111 5.93 -8.92 2.94
CA LYS A 111 7.04 -9.87 2.77
C LYS A 111 8.32 -9.26 3.37
N LEU A 112 8.38 -9.24 4.70
CA LEU A 112 9.48 -8.73 5.52
C LEU A 112 9.99 -9.84 6.44
N SER A 113 11.28 -9.80 6.80
CA SER A 113 11.84 -10.68 7.82
C SER A 113 11.35 -10.29 9.22
N ALA A 114 11.44 -11.21 10.20
CA ALA A 114 11.10 -10.92 11.59
C ALA A 114 11.91 -9.73 12.15
N ALA A 115 13.19 -9.63 11.79
CA ALA A 115 14.07 -8.52 12.19
C ALA A 115 13.63 -7.17 11.57
N GLN A 116 13.23 -7.17 10.29
CA GLN A 116 12.69 -5.97 9.64
C GLN A 116 11.37 -5.53 10.28
N ILE A 117 10.49 -6.48 10.58
CA ILE A 117 9.23 -6.21 11.28
C ILE A 117 9.49 -5.61 12.66
N TYR A 118 10.42 -6.18 13.42
CA TYR A 118 10.81 -5.67 14.72
C TYR A 118 11.32 -4.23 14.64
N ALA A 119 12.22 -3.94 13.69
CA ALA A 119 12.74 -2.60 13.45
C ALA A 119 11.64 -1.60 13.03
N HIS A 120 10.70 -2.03 12.19
CA HIS A 120 9.56 -1.20 11.78
C HIS A 120 8.66 -0.86 12.97
N VAL A 121 8.29 -1.86 13.77
CA VAL A 121 7.43 -1.65 14.94
C VAL A 121 8.11 -0.69 15.92
N LYS A 122 9.38 -0.92 16.25
CA LYS A 122 10.16 -0.05 17.15
C LYS A 122 10.18 1.40 16.66
N LYS A 123 10.47 1.62 15.37
CA LYS A 123 10.49 2.96 14.77
C LYS A 123 9.13 3.65 14.75
N ILE A 124 8.05 2.89 14.54
CA ILE A 124 6.69 3.45 14.60
C ILE A 124 6.36 3.86 16.03
N LEU A 125 6.71 3.05 17.02
CA LEU A 125 6.49 3.39 18.43
C LEU A 125 7.22 4.69 18.81
N GLU A 126 8.48 4.83 18.40
CA GLU A 126 9.27 6.06 18.58
C GLU A 126 8.60 7.28 17.92
N PHE A 127 8.12 7.17 16.68
CA PHE A 127 7.40 8.26 16.01
C PHE A 127 6.02 8.57 16.59
N CYS A 128 5.39 7.60 17.27
CA CYS A 128 4.11 7.80 17.95
C CYS A 128 4.28 8.30 19.40
N ASP A 129 5.51 8.52 19.87
CA ASP A 129 5.84 8.80 21.28
C ASP A 129 5.26 7.74 22.24
N ILE A 130 5.20 6.48 21.79
CA ILE A 130 4.76 5.35 22.61
C ILE A 130 5.99 4.75 23.29
N SER A 131 6.01 4.78 24.62
CA SER A 131 7.10 4.21 25.43
C SER A 131 7.33 2.73 25.10
N LEU A 132 8.56 2.41 24.66
CA LEU A 132 8.97 1.06 24.26
C LEU A 132 8.87 0.02 25.40
N GLU A 133 8.97 0.48 26.66
CA GLU A 133 8.82 -0.33 27.87
C GLU A 133 7.38 -0.75 28.14
N LYS A 134 6.40 -0.10 27.51
CA LYS A 134 4.96 -0.36 27.69
C LYS A 134 4.38 -1.25 26.61
N VAL A 135 5.20 -1.71 25.66
CA VAL A 135 4.80 -2.58 24.57
C VAL A 135 5.52 -3.91 24.73
N HIS A 136 4.75 -4.95 25.04
CA HIS A 136 5.26 -6.28 25.31
C HIS A 136 4.82 -7.26 24.23
N VAL A 137 5.65 -8.25 23.93
CA VAL A 137 5.28 -9.37 23.04
C VAL A 137 5.54 -10.66 23.78
N ALA A 138 4.54 -11.55 23.80
CA ALA A 138 4.69 -12.93 24.24
C ALA A 138 4.94 -13.82 23.02
N TYR A 139 5.89 -14.74 23.11
CA TYR A 139 6.31 -15.56 21.98
C TYR A 139 6.86 -16.91 22.43
N ILE A 140 6.85 -17.86 21.51
CA ILE A 140 7.52 -19.15 21.67
C ILE A 140 8.88 -19.09 20.97
N GLY A 141 9.92 -19.60 21.65
CA GLY A 141 11.27 -19.76 21.08
C GLY A 141 11.31 -20.72 19.88
N LYS A 142 12.45 -20.79 19.18
CA LYS A 142 12.65 -21.80 18.11
C LYS A 142 12.42 -23.21 18.67
N ASP A 143 11.67 -24.04 17.94
CA ASP A 143 11.26 -25.40 18.36
C ASP A 143 12.47 -26.19 18.91
N ALA A 144 12.39 -26.63 20.17
CA ALA A 144 13.42 -27.40 20.88
C ALA A 144 13.78 -28.73 20.20
N VAL A 145 12.90 -29.25 19.33
CA VAL A 145 13.06 -30.52 18.62
C VAL A 145 14.20 -30.48 17.58
N ALA A 146 14.60 -29.29 17.10
CA ALA A 146 15.78 -29.17 16.23
C ALA A 146 17.10 -29.14 17.01
N GLN A 147 17.04 -28.90 18.33
CA GLN A 147 18.21 -28.87 19.20
C GLN A 147 18.55 -30.27 19.74
N GLU A 148 17.59 -31.14 20.03
CA GLU A 148 17.91 -32.50 20.55
C GLU A 148 18.74 -33.35 19.57
N LYS A 149 18.52 -33.20 18.25
CA LYS A 149 19.37 -33.86 17.23
C LYS A 149 20.75 -33.22 17.03
N LEU A 150 20.94 -31.98 17.48
CA LEU A 150 22.24 -31.30 17.45
C LEU A 150 22.99 -31.46 18.78
N VAL A 151 22.26 -31.62 19.90
CA VAL A 151 22.80 -31.87 21.23
C VAL A 151 23.33 -33.31 21.33
N GLU A 152 22.65 -34.31 20.74
CA GLU A 152 23.22 -35.68 20.64
C GLU A 152 24.53 -35.76 19.83
N ILE A 153 24.79 -34.79 18.93
CA ILE A 153 26.02 -34.72 18.13
C ILE A 153 27.12 -33.92 18.87
N LEU A 154 26.75 -33.12 19.87
CA LEU A 154 27.66 -32.23 20.60
C LEU A 154 27.97 -32.67 22.03
N ASP A 155 27.29 -33.71 22.56
CA ASP A 155 27.54 -34.25 23.91
C ASP A 155 28.75 -35.20 23.99
N SER A 156 29.57 -35.31 22.93
CA SER A 156 30.89 -35.94 23.00
C SER A 156 32.00 -34.90 22.89
N THR A 157 32.09 -33.99 23.87
CA THR A 157 33.33 -33.61 24.58
C THR A 157 33.08 -32.39 25.48
N GLU A 158 33.47 -32.52 26.75
CA GLU A 158 33.43 -31.55 27.86
C GLU A 158 34.06 -30.19 27.47
N THR A 159 33.64 -29.02 27.98
CA THR A 159 33.75 -28.62 29.40
C THR A 159 32.81 -27.48 29.78
N LYS A 160 32.28 -27.53 31.01
CA LYS A 160 31.60 -26.46 31.75
C LYS A 160 32.60 -25.41 32.28
N GLU A 161 32.03 -24.31 32.81
CA GLU A 161 32.60 -23.25 33.67
C GLU A 161 33.13 -22.02 32.90
N ILE A 162 32.68 -20.77 33.06
CA ILE A 162 32.08 -19.97 34.15
C ILE A 162 31.43 -18.74 33.48
N LEU A 163 30.29 -18.22 33.96
CA LEU A 163 30.01 -16.76 34.00
C LEU A 163 28.67 -16.45 34.69
N ILE A 164 28.69 -16.41 36.02
CA ILE A 164 27.84 -15.52 36.82
C ILE A 164 28.75 -14.76 37.77
N SER A 165 28.97 -13.49 37.45
CA SER A 165 29.41 -12.34 38.27
C SER A 165 30.14 -11.43 37.27
N SER A 166 29.74 -10.20 36.98
CA SER A 166 29.24 -9.18 37.88
C SER A 166 28.89 -7.94 37.05
N GLN A 167 27.66 -7.43 37.17
CA GLN A 167 27.41 -6.01 37.02
C GLN A 167 27.80 -5.35 38.35
N GLU A 168 28.88 -4.57 38.37
CA GLU A 168 29.03 -3.42 39.26
C GLU A 168 30.30 -2.63 38.87
N ASN A 169 30.16 -1.31 38.91
CA ASN A 169 31.16 -0.27 38.64
C ASN A 169 31.35 0.14 37.17
N ARG A 170 30.76 1.27 36.79
CA ARG A 170 31.44 2.59 36.83
C ARG A 170 30.60 3.67 36.16
N GLU A 171 29.97 4.52 36.98
CA GLU A 171 29.84 5.94 36.66
C GLU A 171 31.02 6.70 37.31
N THR A 172 31.32 7.87 36.73
CA THR A 172 32.29 8.92 37.11
C THR A 172 33.77 8.72 36.74
N SER A 173 34.20 9.41 35.67
CA SER A 173 34.88 10.72 35.81
C SER A 173 35.29 11.29 34.44
N GLN A 174 34.95 12.55 34.21
CA GLN A 174 35.44 13.38 33.10
C GLN A 174 36.87 13.90 33.38
N LYS A 175 37.71 13.97 32.33
CA LYS A 175 38.46 15.14 31.82
C LYS A 175 39.89 14.83 31.36
N LYS A 176 40.21 15.44 30.20
CA LYS A 176 41.52 15.75 29.60
C LYS A 176 42.26 14.50 29.07
N GLU A 177 42.82 14.50 27.87
CA GLU A 177 43.56 15.57 27.21
C GLU A 177 43.62 15.28 25.70
N THR A 178 43.50 16.33 24.90
CA THR A 178 43.95 16.36 23.50
C THR A 178 45.40 15.90 23.39
N CYS A 179 45.67 14.90 22.54
CA CYS A 179 46.98 14.72 21.96
C CYS A 179 46.81 14.26 20.51
N SER A 180 47.10 15.19 19.60
CA SER A 180 47.43 14.96 18.21
C SER A 180 48.37 13.77 18.08
N LYS A 181 47.90 12.68 17.45
CA LYS A 181 48.75 11.59 16.98
C LYS A 181 48.92 11.72 15.47
N ASP A 182 50.19 11.74 15.06
CA ASP A 182 50.63 11.66 13.67
C ASP A 182 49.94 10.49 12.95
N SER A 183 49.19 10.79 11.90
CA SER A 183 48.44 9.84 11.07
C SER A 183 49.32 8.89 10.24
N SER A 184 50.64 8.95 10.37
CA SER A 184 51.59 8.24 9.51
C SER A 184 52.14 6.93 10.11
N GLN A 185 52.03 6.72 11.44
CA GLN A 185 52.47 5.47 12.09
C GLN A 185 51.37 4.43 12.26
N GLU A 186 50.11 4.85 12.44
CA GLU A 186 48.97 3.92 12.59
C GLU A 186 48.64 3.19 11.27
N ASP A 187 48.81 3.84 10.11
CA ASP A 187 48.54 3.21 8.81
C ASP A 187 49.51 2.06 8.49
N PHE A 188 50.80 2.17 8.90
CA PHE A 188 51.80 1.12 8.64
C PHE A 188 51.51 -0.18 9.40
N LEU A 189 50.96 -0.08 10.62
CA LEU A 189 50.61 -1.23 11.45
C LEU A 189 49.37 -1.98 10.92
N LEU A 190 48.53 -1.32 10.12
CA LEU A 190 47.31 -1.90 9.54
C LEU A 190 47.55 -2.53 8.16
N VAL A 191 48.68 -2.26 7.49
CA VAL A 191 49.00 -2.79 6.14
C VAL A 191 48.85 -4.31 6.05
N PRO A 192 49.39 -5.14 6.98
CA PRO A 192 49.25 -6.59 6.89
C PRO A 192 47.79 -7.05 6.93
N TYR A 193 46.96 -6.34 7.70
CA TYR A 193 45.53 -6.63 7.84
C TYR A 193 44.77 -6.21 6.58
N LYS A 194 45.01 -4.99 6.06
CA LYS A 194 44.42 -4.49 4.82
C LYS A 194 44.72 -5.43 3.63
N ASN A 195 45.95 -5.92 3.49
CA ASN A 195 46.34 -6.82 2.40
C ASN A 195 45.53 -8.13 2.42
N ILE A 196 45.35 -8.74 3.60
CA ILE A 196 44.54 -9.96 3.75
C ILE A 196 43.08 -9.69 3.38
N LEU A 197 42.52 -8.57 3.84
CA LEU A 197 41.15 -8.17 3.53
C LEU A 197 40.94 -7.99 2.02
N ILE A 198 41.89 -7.34 1.34
CA ILE A 198 41.85 -7.13 -0.11
C ILE A 198 41.95 -8.45 -0.87
N GLU A 199 42.93 -9.31 -0.54
CA GLU A 199 43.22 -10.52 -1.31
C GLU A 199 42.25 -11.68 -1.05
N LYS A 200 41.78 -11.83 0.19
CA LYS A 200 41.03 -13.02 0.64
C LYS A 200 39.57 -12.73 0.97
N PHE A 201 39.18 -11.46 1.12
CA PHE A 201 37.84 -11.04 1.52
C PHE A 201 37.28 -9.93 0.62
N SER A 202 37.46 -10.05 -0.70
CA SER A 202 37.04 -9.06 -1.70
C SER A 202 35.53 -8.75 -1.69
N SER A 203 34.68 -9.69 -1.26
CA SER A 203 33.23 -9.47 -1.08
C SER A 203 32.83 -8.91 0.29
N GLY A 204 33.81 -8.52 1.11
CA GLY A 204 33.66 -8.00 2.46
C GLY A 204 33.89 -9.06 3.55
N TYR A 205 34.45 -8.62 4.66
CA TYR A 205 34.68 -9.40 5.86
C TYR A 205 33.51 -9.27 6.84
N ILE A 206 32.90 -10.37 7.28
CA ILE A 206 31.77 -10.31 8.24
C ILE A 206 32.34 -10.17 9.66
N LEU A 207 32.12 -9.01 10.28
CA LEU A 207 32.58 -8.73 11.65
C LEU A 207 31.90 -9.62 12.69
N GLY A 208 32.63 -10.01 13.73
CA GLY A 208 32.14 -10.88 14.81
C GLY A 208 31.87 -12.33 14.41
N ASN A 209 32.14 -12.73 13.16
CA ASN A 209 31.95 -14.10 12.70
C ASN A 209 33.18 -14.97 13.00
N ILE A 210 33.00 -15.98 13.87
CA ILE A 210 34.08 -16.87 14.32
C ILE A 210 34.78 -17.59 13.14
N ILE A 211 34.03 -18.01 12.12
CA ILE A 211 34.58 -18.73 10.96
C ILE A 211 35.47 -17.78 10.14
N GLN A 212 34.99 -16.57 9.86
CA GLN A 212 35.76 -15.55 9.15
C GLN A 212 37.01 -15.14 9.94
N ARG A 213 36.90 -14.98 11.27
CA ARG A 213 38.03 -14.66 12.15
C ARG A 213 39.11 -15.75 12.11
N ASN A 214 38.71 -17.02 12.20
CA ASN A 214 39.66 -18.13 12.12
C ASN A 214 40.33 -18.21 10.75
N ARG A 215 39.57 -17.99 9.66
CA ARG A 215 40.13 -17.89 8.30
C ARG A 215 41.11 -16.72 8.19
N PHE A 216 40.78 -15.57 8.77
CA PHE A 216 41.65 -14.40 8.77
C PHE A 216 42.98 -14.69 9.47
N ARG A 217 42.94 -15.27 10.69
CA ARG A 217 44.15 -15.67 11.43
C ARG A 217 45.02 -16.65 10.62
N HIS A 218 44.40 -17.62 9.95
CA HIS A 218 45.11 -18.57 9.08
C HIS A 218 45.78 -17.88 7.90
N PHE A 219 45.06 -17.02 7.17
CA PHE A 219 45.64 -16.26 6.06
C PHE A 219 46.72 -15.27 6.51
N TYR A 220 46.60 -14.72 7.72
CA TYR A 220 47.63 -13.86 8.30
C TYR A 220 48.93 -14.63 8.55
N GLU A 221 48.85 -15.81 9.15
CA GLU A 221 50.01 -16.68 9.38
C GLU A 221 50.65 -17.13 8.06
N GLU A 222 49.82 -17.50 7.06
CA GLU A 222 50.26 -17.89 5.72
C GLU A 222 51.04 -16.76 5.00
N LEU A 223 50.53 -15.52 5.05
CA LEU A 223 51.10 -14.39 4.31
C LEU A 223 52.24 -13.67 5.07
N ASN A 224 52.21 -13.65 6.40
CA ASN A 224 53.16 -12.88 7.22
C ASN A 224 54.13 -13.75 8.05
N GLY A 225 54.00 -15.08 7.99
CA GLY A 225 54.91 -16.03 8.65
C GLY A 225 54.89 -16.01 10.18
N SER A 226 53.92 -15.32 10.80
CA SER A 226 53.78 -15.20 12.26
C SER A 226 52.31 -15.19 12.66
N GLN A 227 52.01 -15.77 13.82
CA GLN A 227 50.64 -15.82 14.35
C GLN A 227 50.22 -14.48 14.94
N ILE A 228 48.93 -14.16 14.82
CA ILE A 228 48.33 -12.98 15.45
C ILE A 228 48.21 -13.20 16.97
N ASN A 229 49.04 -12.51 17.75
CA ASN A 229 48.99 -12.48 19.22
C ASN A 229 48.03 -11.40 19.74
N LEU A 230 46.80 -11.37 19.22
CA LEU A 230 45.72 -10.50 19.69
C LEU A 230 44.55 -11.36 20.16
N SER A 231 43.89 -10.95 21.23
CA SER A 231 42.60 -11.52 21.62
C SER A 231 41.57 -11.30 20.50
N ASP A 232 40.48 -12.05 20.55
CA ASP A 232 39.42 -11.96 19.54
C ASP A 232 38.77 -10.56 19.47
N MET A 233 38.63 -9.90 20.61
CA MET A 233 38.12 -8.53 20.69
C MET A 233 39.11 -7.51 20.10
N GLU A 234 40.40 -7.66 20.42
CA GLU A 234 41.46 -6.79 19.89
C GLU A 234 41.63 -6.95 18.37
N LEU A 235 41.54 -8.19 17.87
CA LEU A 235 41.58 -8.46 16.43
C LEU A 235 40.39 -7.86 15.70
N ASP A 236 39.17 -8.03 16.20
CA ASP A 236 37.97 -7.45 15.59
C ASP A 236 38.07 -5.92 15.54
N ASN A 237 38.50 -5.27 16.64
CA ASN A 237 38.73 -3.82 16.68
C ASN A 237 39.81 -3.38 15.67
N THR A 238 40.90 -4.14 15.55
CA THR A 238 41.98 -3.86 14.60
C THR A 238 41.50 -3.98 13.15
N ILE A 239 40.71 -5.02 12.84
CA ILE A 239 40.12 -5.22 11.52
C ILE A 239 39.12 -4.09 11.23
N GLU A 240 38.29 -3.69 12.20
CA GLU A 240 37.32 -2.60 12.05
C GLU A 240 37.98 -1.27 11.64
N MET A 241 39.18 -0.99 12.15
CA MET A 241 39.97 0.19 11.76
C MET A 241 40.50 0.13 10.31
N CYS A 242 40.45 -1.03 9.64
CA CYS A 242 41.02 -1.20 8.30
C CYS A 242 40.10 -0.73 7.15
N GLY A 243 38.86 -0.34 7.42
CA GLY A 243 37.92 -0.02 6.34
C GLY A 243 36.58 0.55 6.81
N MET A 244 35.61 0.55 5.90
CA MET A 244 34.23 0.98 6.17
C MET A 244 33.34 -0.23 6.49
N VAL A 245 32.37 -0.06 7.40
CA VAL A 245 31.39 -1.10 7.75
C VAL A 245 30.02 -0.78 7.15
N HIS A 246 29.44 -1.75 6.44
CA HIS A 246 28.09 -1.69 5.91
C HIS A 246 27.36 -3.01 6.18
N ASP A 247 26.20 -2.95 6.84
CA ASP A 247 25.38 -4.12 7.21
C ASP A 247 26.18 -5.27 7.87
N GLY A 248 27.08 -4.92 8.79
CA GLY A 248 27.95 -5.87 9.50
C GLY A 248 29.11 -6.44 8.69
N ARG A 249 29.31 -5.98 7.45
CA ARG A 249 30.46 -6.32 6.61
C ARG A 249 31.45 -5.18 6.51
N LEU A 250 32.72 -5.48 6.64
CA LEU A 250 33.82 -4.55 6.46
C LEU A 250 34.40 -4.63 5.04
N TYR A 251 34.64 -3.46 4.46
CA TYR A 251 35.25 -3.30 3.15
C TYR A 251 36.42 -2.31 3.22
N VAL A 252 37.55 -2.63 2.57
CA VAL A 252 38.71 -1.74 2.49
C VAL A 252 38.46 -0.67 1.43
N ILE A 253 38.35 0.59 1.85
CA ILE A 253 37.86 1.72 1.05
C ILE A 253 38.67 1.87 -0.25
N GLU A 254 40.00 1.77 -0.15
CA GLU A 254 40.96 1.96 -1.23
C GLU A 254 40.83 0.90 -2.34
N ASN A 255 40.14 -0.22 -2.08
CA ASN A 255 39.97 -1.32 -3.01
C ASN A 255 38.51 -1.46 -3.53
N LEU A 256 37.57 -0.63 -3.08
CA LEU A 256 36.19 -0.70 -3.58
C LEU A 256 36.07 -0.25 -5.03
N LEU A 257 36.82 0.77 -5.41
CA LEU A 257 36.90 1.32 -6.76
C LEU A 257 38.36 1.57 -7.09
N ASP A 258 38.74 1.31 -8.33
CA ASP A 258 40.02 1.76 -8.84
C ASP A 258 40.07 3.30 -8.87
N GLU A 259 41.27 3.86 -8.77
CA GLU A 259 41.45 5.32 -8.71
C GLU A 259 40.89 6.04 -9.94
N SER A 260 40.89 5.42 -11.13
CA SER A 260 40.33 6.07 -12.32
C SER A 260 38.81 6.21 -12.25
N THR A 261 38.11 5.17 -11.82
CA THR A 261 36.66 5.18 -11.61
C THR A 261 36.27 6.12 -10.48
N LYS A 262 37.04 6.14 -9.39
CA LYS A 262 36.82 7.05 -8.25
C LYS A 262 36.96 8.52 -8.65
N VAL A 263 38.02 8.89 -9.37
CA VAL A 263 38.20 10.28 -9.86
C VAL A 263 37.04 10.67 -10.77
N LYS A 264 36.69 9.81 -11.74
CA LYS A 264 35.55 10.02 -12.65
C LYS A 264 34.22 10.23 -11.91
N LEU A 265 33.97 9.46 -10.84
CA LEU A 265 32.78 9.58 -10.00
C LEU A 265 32.73 10.92 -9.26
N LEU A 266 33.83 11.34 -8.65
CA LEU A 266 33.90 12.58 -7.88
C LEU A 266 33.79 13.82 -8.77
N GLU A 267 34.46 13.83 -9.93
CA GLU A 267 34.33 14.89 -10.94
C GLU A 267 32.88 15.02 -11.42
N TYR A 268 32.21 13.90 -11.72
CA TYR A 268 30.81 13.92 -12.11
C TYR A 268 29.90 14.48 -11.01
N ILE A 269 30.12 14.09 -9.75
CA ILE A 269 29.34 14.63 -8.62
C ILE A 269 29.51 16.15 -8.53
N GLU A 270 30.73 16.66 -8.66
CA GLU A 270 31.02 18.09 -8.62
C GLU A 270 30.33 18.85 -9.78
N GLU A 271 30.50 18.37 -11.02
CA GLU A 271 29.88 18.95 -12.21
C GLU A 271 28.35 19.03 -12.07
N GLN A 272 27.72 17.94 -11.64
CA GLN A 272 26.27 17.88 -11.56
C GLN A 272 25.73 18.72 -10.39
N LEU A 273 26.44 18.82 -9.26
CA LEU A 273 26.07 19.71 -8.17
C LEU A 273 26.26 21.19 -8.53
N ASN A 274 27.12 21.53 -9.48
CA ASN A 274 27.21 22.90 -10.00
C ASN A 274 25.97 23.29 -10.80
N LEU A 275 25.35 22.35 -11.51
CA LEU A 275 24.14 22.55 -12.32
C LEU A 275 22.84 22.42 -11.52
N HIS A 276 22.82 21.51 -10.54
CA HIS A 276 21.61 21.11 -9.84
C HIS A 276 21.76 21.26 -8.33
N PRO A 277 20.69 21.62 -7.60
CA PRO A 277 20.76 21.83 -6.16
C PRO A 277 21.00 20.54 -5.37
N ARG A 278 20.81 19.37 -6.00
CA ARG A 278 20.97 18.05 -5.41
C ARG A 278 21.19 16.98 -6.47
N LEU A 279 21.79 15.87 -6.07
CA LEU A 279 21.85 14.64 -6.85
C LEU A 279 21.16 13.51 -6.10
N TYR A 280 20.67 12.53 -6.85
CA TYR A 280 20.10 11.32 -6.30
C TYR A 280 21.09 10.17 -6.46
N LEU A 281 21.33 9.42 -5.39
CA LEU A 281 22.23 8.27 -5.42
C LEU A 281 21.77 7.20 -6.42
N GLU A 282 20.46 7.09 -6.65
CA GLU A 282 19.86 6.24 -7.68
C GLU A 282 20.37 6.61 -9.09
N ILE A 283 20.35 7.90 -9.44
CA ILE A 283 20.84 8.39 -10.73
C ILE A 283 22.35 8.19 -10.87
N LEU A 284 23.11 8.45 -9.80
CA LEU A 284 24.54 8.19 -9.77
C LEU A 284 24.83 6.71 -9.98
N PHE A 285 24.11 5.83 -9.29
CA PHE A 285 24.29 4.39 -9.39
C PHE A 285 23.94 3.86 -10.79
N GLU A 286 22.84 4.31 -11.39
CA GLU A 286 22.48 3.96 -12.76
C GLU A 286 23.53 4.44 -13.78
N ARG A 287 24.03 5.66 -13.61
CA ARG A 287 25.04 6.26 -14.49
C ARG A 287 26.36 5.50 -14.49
N PHE A 288 26.78 5.01 -13.32
CA PHE A 288 28.03 4.27 -13.11
C PHE A 288 27.82 2.75 -13.03
N ALA A 289 26.65 2.24 -13.44
CA ALA A 289 26.30 0.84 -13.27
C ALA A 289 27.30 -0.11 -13.94
N ASP A 290 27.84 0.24 -15.12
CA ASP A 290 28.87 -0.53 -15.81
C ASP A 290 30.21 -0.47 -15.07
N ASP A 291 30.60 0.71 -14.56
CA ASP A 291 31.83 0.93 -13.79
C ASP A 291 31.81 0.17 -12.45
N PHE A 292 30.63 -0.01 -11.84
CA PHE A 292 30.46 -0.74 -10.59
C PHE A 292 30.38 -2.27 -10.76
N ARG A 293 30.29 -2.79 -11.99
CA ARG A 293 30.20 -4.24 -12.20
C ARG A 293 31.45 -4.94 -11.71
N GLY A 294 31.25 -5.97 -10.89
CA GLY A 294 32.36 -6.75 -10.31
C GLY A 294 33.04 -6.09 -9.12
N THR A 295 32.58 -4.90 -8.72
CA THR A 295 33.01 -4.24 -7.47
C THR A 295 32.09 -4.62 -6.31
N ALA A 296 32.45 -4.22 -5.10
CA ALA A 296 31.59 -4.39 -3.92
C ALA A 296 30.43 -3.36 -3.85
N ILE A 297 30.41 -2.34 -4.71
CA ILE A 297 29.35 -1.32 -4.74
C ILE A 297 28.16 -1.85 -5.55
N GLU A 298 27.38 -2.75 -4.93
CA GLU A 298 26.22 -3.39 -5.58
C GLU A 298 24.88 -2.69 -5.31
N SER A 299 24.86 -1.65 -4.49
CA SER A 299 23.65 -0.90 -4.15
C SER A 299 23.92 0.58 -3.89
N THR A 300 22.86 1.38 -3.94
CA THR A 300 22.89 2.81 -3.58
C THR A 300 23.27 3.03 -2.11
N ASP A 301 22.97 2.08 -1.23
CA ASP A 301 23.29 2.14 0.20
C ASP A 301 24.80 1.90 0.46
N ILE A 302 25.42 0.99 -0.29
CA ILE A 302 26.88 0.81 -0.22
C ILE A 302 27.59 2.00 -0.86
N LEU A 303 27.11 2.50 -2.02
CA LEU A 303 27.64 3.72 -2.66
C LEU A 303 27.62 4.90 -1.68
N LYS A 304 26.51 5.08 -0.98
CA LYS A 304 26.37 6.10 0.07
C LYS A 304 27.47 5.97 1.13
N THR A 305 27.61 4.77 1.68
CA THR A 305 28.56 4.48 2.77
C THR A 305 29.99 4.73 2.30
N TYR A 306 30.31 4.31 1.07
CA TYR A 306 31.59 4.56 0.42
C TYR A 306 31.88 6.06 0.29
N LEU A 307 30.95 6.84 -0.28
CA LEU A 307 31.13 8.28 -0.43
C LEU A 307 31.34 8.99 0.93
N GLN A 308 30.60 8.57 1.96
CA GLN A 308 30.76 9.13 3.31
C GLN A 308 32.10 8.76 3.98
N ALA A 309 32.70 7.63 3.61
CA ALA A 309 33.95 7.15 4.15
C ALA A 309 35.18 7.69 3.39
N LEU A 310 35.00 8.25 2.19
CA LEU A 310 36.09 8.77 1.38
C LEU A 310 36.79 9.98 2.03
N PRO A 311 38.12 9.96 2.18
CA PRO A 311 38.87 11.13 2.61
C PRO A 311 38.66 12.31 1.65
N GLY A 312 38.30 13.48 2.19
CA GLY A 312 38.10 14.71 1.42
C GLY A 312 36.76 14.82 0.68
N PHE A 313 35.81 13.90 0.91
CA PHE A 313 34.45 14.03 0.37
C PHE A 313 33.68 15.14 1.12
N ASN A 314 33.64 16.34 0.55
CA ASN A 314 33.15 17.56 1.20
C ASN A 314 31.64 17.85 0.97
N TYR A 315 30.87 16.87 0.52
CA TYR A 315 29.45 17.03 0.20
C TYR A 315 28.54 16.52 1.31
N TYR A 316 27.39 17.16 1.49
CA TYR A 316 26.40 16.73 2.47
C TYR A 316 25.49 15.64 1.88
N ILE A 317 25.45 14.47 2.53
CA ILE A 317 24.56 13.37 2.14
C ILE A 317 23.40 13.26 3.12
N ASN A 318 22.16 13.30 2.60
CA ASN A 318 20.94 13.09 3.39
C ASN A 318 20.02 12.07 2.72
N LYS A 319 19.84 10.93 3.40
CA LYS A 319 19.09 9.77 2.88
C LYS A 319 19.71 9.27 1.57
N ASP A 320 19.01 9.44 0.46
CA ASP A 320 19.29 9.01 -0.90
C ASP A 320 19.82 10.15 -1.79
N ARG A 321 20.24 11.28 -1.19
CA ARG A 321 20.56 12.51 -1.90
C ARG A 321 21.90 13.10 -1.47
N VAL A 322 22.60 13.70 -2.42
CA VAL A 322 23.86 14.43 -2.24
C VAL A 322 23.62 15.91 -2.50
N PHE A 323 24.18 16.78 -1.67
CA PHE A 323 24.06 18.24 -1.72
C PHE A 323 25.44 18.88 -1.58
N ARG A 324 25.58 20.13 -2.04
CA ARG A 324 26.80 20.93 -1.81
C ARG A 324 27.10 21.04 -0.32
N ASP A 325 26.10 21.43 0.45
CA ASP A 325 26.14 21.53 1.90
C ASP A 325 24.72 21.38 2.49
N GLU A 326 24.59 21.42 3.82
CA GLU A 326 23.31 21.22 4.51
C GLU A 326 22.24 22.27 4.16
N SER A 327 22.62 23.50 3.79
CA SER A 327 21.66 24.57 3.46
C SER A 327 20.80 24.25 2.23
N PHE A 328 21.32 23.43 1.31
CA PHE A 328 20.60 23.01 0.09
C PHE A 328 19.56 21.91 0.35
N ARG A 329 19.46 21.37 1.56
CA ARG A 329 18.54 20.27 1.91
C ARG A 329 17.07 20.55 1.55
N HIS A 330 16.67 21.81 1.57
CA HIS A 330 15.30 22.27 1.28
C HIS A 330 15.13 22.88 -0.11
N VAL A 331 16.19 22.98 -0.91
CA VAL A 331 16.20 23.71 -2.20
C VAL A 331 16.00 22.78 -3.38
N GLY A 332 15.11 23.13 -4.32
CA GLY A 332 14.91 22.39 -5.58
C GLY A 332 14.31 21.01 -5.35
N SER A 333 13.12 20.96 -4.74
CA SER A 333 12.37 19.70 -4.69
C SER A 333 11.96 19.28 -6.10
N PRO A 334 11.69 17.97 -6.36
CA PRO A 334 11.18 17.54 -7.66
C PRO A 334 9.97 18.33 -8.15
N LYS A 335 9.11 18.78 -7.23
CA LYS A 335 7.99 19.66 -7.55
C LYS A 335 8.46 21.00 -8.09
N ASP A 336 9.40 21.64 -7.41
CA ASP A 336 9.88 22.98 -7.79
C ASP A 336 10.58 22.95 -9.15
N GLU A 337 11.34 21.88 -9.44
CA GLU A 337 12.02 21.72 -10.72
C GLU A 337 11.04 21.43 -11.87
N VAL A 338 9.98 20.64 -11.61
CA VAL A 338 8.89 20.47 -12.59
C VAL A 338 8.16 21.79 -12.84
N LYS A 339 7.84 22.56 -11.79
CA LYS A 339 7.20 23.86 -11.94
C LYS A 339 8.06 24.81 -12.77
N ARG A 340 9.35 24.94 -12.42
CA ARG A 340 10.30 25.78 -13.16
C ARG A 340 10.36 25.38 -14.64
N LEU A 341 10.44 24.08 -14.93
CA LEU A 341 10.42 23.60 -16.31
C LEU A 341 9.13 24.00 -17.06
N LEU A 342 7.96 23.84 -16.41
CA LEU A 342 6.69 24.22 -17.01
C LEU A 342 6.53 25.75 -17.18
N GLU A 343 7.08 26.54 -16.25
CA GLU A 343 7.18 28.01 -16.34
C GLU A 343 8.05 28.43 -17.53
N GLU A 344 9.18 27.77 -17.74
CA GLU A 344 10.11 28.04 -18.84
C GLU A 344 9.52 27.66 -20.21
N GLU A 345 8.88 26.49 -20.31
CA GLU A 345 8.34 25.96 -21.57
C GLU A 345 7.03 26.64 -21.98
N ARG A 346 6.31 27.24 -21.03
CA ARG A 346 5.05 27.99 -21.25
C ARG A 346 3.98 27.23 -22.04
N ARG A 347 3.93 25.91 -21.88
CA ARG A 347 2.94 25.04 -22.52
C ARG A 347 2.73 23.76 -21.73
N PRO A 348 1.62 23.04 -21.97
CA PRO A 348 1.49 21.67 -21.51
C PRO A 348 2.61 20.78 -22.07
N MET A 349 3.17 19.92 -21.21
CA MET A 349 4.21 18.97 -21.56
C MET A 349 3.80 17.54 -21.19
N SER A 350 4.17 16.57 -22.01
CA SER A 350 3.99 15.15 -21.68
C SER A 350 4.89 14.72 -20.51
N ASP A 351 4.45 13.71 -19.77
CA ASP A 351 5.24 13.07 -18.70
C ASP A 351 6.63 12.66 -19.24
N ASP A 352 6.71 12.11 -20.47
CA ASP A 352 7.95 11.65 -21.08
C ASP A 352 8.91 12.80 -21.45
N GLU A 353 8.39 13.93 -21.94
CA GLU A 353 9.21 15.14 -22.16
C GLU A 353 9.79 15.66 -20.84
N ILE A 354 8.98 15.67 -19.78
CA ILE A 354 9.42 16.09 -18.44
C ILE A 354 10.50 15.14 -17.92
N PHE A 355 10.31 13.82 -18.02
CA PHE A 355 11.33 12.84 -17.60
C PHE A 355 12.63 13.00 -18.38
N LYS A 356 12.56 13.28 -19.68
CA LYS A 356 13.74 13.48 -20.51
C LYS A 356 14.50 14.75 -20.13
N LYS A 357 13.79 15.85 -19.85
CA LYS A 357 14.41 17.14 -19.46
C LYS A 357 14.89 17.16 -18.01
N LEU A 358 14.28 16.39 -17.12
CA LEU A 358 14.66 16.25 -15.71
C LEU A 358 15.29 14.87 -15.42
N ASN A 359 16.09 14.34 -16.34
CA ASN A 359 16.69 13.00 -16.24
C ASN A 359 17.66 12.83 -15.06
N TRP A 360 18.06 13.93 -14.42
CA TRP A 360 18.85 13.95 -13.19
C TRP A 360 18.00 13.72 -11.91
N ILE A 361 16.67 13.64 -12.05
CA ILE A 361 15.73 13.29 -10.98
C ILE A 361 15.11 11.92 -11.29
N PRO A 362 15.07 10.98 -10.34
CA PRO A 362 14.40 9.70 -10.56
C PRO A 362 12.94 9.89 -10.97
N GLN A 363 12.50 9.17 -12.00
CA GLN A 363 11.15 9.31 -12.57
C GLN A 363 10.06 9.15 -11.51
N GLN A 364 10.24 8.23 -10.56
CA GLN A 364 9.27 8.03 -9.48
C GLN A 364 9.13 9.27 -8.58
N LYS A 365 10.20 10.05 -8.38
CA LYS A 365 10.15 11.30 -7.59
C LYS A 365 9.40 12.40 -8.35
N ILE A 366 9.52 12.44 -9.68
CA ILE A 366 8.74 13.32 -10.55
C ILE A 366 7.25 12.92 -10.52
N LEU A 367 6.93 11.63 -10.67
CA LEU A 367 5.56 11.10 -10.57
C LEU A 367 4.92 11.43 -9.21
N ASN A 368 5.69 11.33 -8.13
CA ASN A 368 5.23 11.72 -6.80
C ASN A 368 4.92 13.22 -6.72
N ALA A 369 5.66 14.08 -7.43
CA ALA A 369 5.36 15.50 -7.50
C ALA A 369 3.99 15.74 -8.16
N PHE A 370 3.67 15.04 -9.25
CA PHE A 370 2.35 15.14 -9.89
C PHE A 370 1.22 14.71 -8.94
N THR A 371 1.41 13.58 -8.25
CA THR A 371 0.41 13.02 -7.34
C THR A 371 0.17 13.94 -6.13
N ASN A 372 1.24 14.48 -5.53
CA ASN A 372 1.14 15.34 -4.36
C ASN A 372 0.51 16.70 -4.69
N CYS A 373 0.65 17.17 -5.93
CA CYS A 373 0.03 18.42 -6.38
C CYS A 373 -1.46 18.27 -6.74
N SER A 374 -2.00 17.05 -6.77
CA SER A 374 -3.42 16.85 -7.08
C SER A 374 -4.36 17.52 -6.05
N ASN A 375 -3.90 17.76 -4.83
CA ASN A 375 -4.66 18.46 -3.80
C ASN A 375 -4.36 19.97 -3.75
N THR A 376 -3.12 20.37 -4.02
CA THR A 376 -2.71 21.78 -4.00
C THR A 376 -2.97 22.50 -5.32
N GLN A 377 -3.30 21.77 -6.38
CA GLN A 377 -3.58 22.26 -7.73
C GLN A 377 -2.40 23.06 -8.34
N GLU A 378 -1.17 22.86 -7.85
CA GLU A 378 0.03 23.57 -8.33
C GLU A 378 0.55 23.04 -9.67
N ILE A 379 0.28 21.77 -9.98
CA ILE A 379 0.61 21.11 -11.25
C ILE A 379 -0.66 20.42 -11.72
N LEU A 380 -1.18 20.86 -12.85
CA LEU A 380 -2.47 20.47 -13.38
C LEU A 380 -2.32 19.43 -14.48
N SER A 381 -3.28 18.52 -14.57
CA SER A 381 -3.36 17.54 -15.65
C SER A 381 -4.05 18.15 -16.87
N ASN A 382 -3.39 18.07 -18.03
CA ASN A 382 -3.99 18.39 -19.33
C ASN A 382 -4.57 17.15 -20.03
N GLY A 383 -4.72 16.04 -19.29
CA GLY A 383 -5.08 14.74 -19.86
C GLY A 383 -3.94 14.08 -20.63
N ASP A 384 -4.15 12.85 -21.08
CA ASP A 384 -3.20 12.08 -21.91
C ASP A 384 -1.75 12.14 -21.41
N ARG A 385 -1.58 11.95 -20.08
CA ARG A 385 -0.26 12.02 -19.41
C ARG A 385 0.51 13.32 -19.70
N SER A 386 -0.17 14.46 -19.77
CA SER A 386 0.44 15.77 -19.88
C SER A 386 0.14 16.67 -18.68
N ARG A 387 1.05 17.62 -18.41
CA ARG A 387 1.06 18.50 -17.24
C ARG A 387 1.28 19.94 -17.64
N PHE A 388 0.72 20.86 -16.86
CA PHE A 388 0.91 22.30 -16.99
C PHE A 388 0.76 22.97 -15.62
N ILE A 389 1.07 24.26 -15.55
CA ILE A 389 0.77 25.12 -14.40
C ILE A 389 -0.21 26.20 -14.83
N LEU A 390 -1.03 26.70 -13.90
CA LEU A 390 -2.13 27.61 -14.23
C LEU A 390 -1.68 28.85 -15.00
N GLU A 391 -0.50 29.38 -14.68
CA GLU A 391 0.09 30.57 -15.27
C GLU A 391 0.38 30.45 -16.78
N THR A 392 0.39 29.22 -17.30
CA THR A 392 0.55 28.95 -18.73
C THR A 392 -0.76 28.91 -19.51
N PHE A 393 -1.90 28.89 -18.80
CA PHE A 393 -3.22 28.95 -19.41
C PHE A 393 -3.63 30.41 -19.63
N ASP A 394 -3.91 30.76 -20.88
CA ASP A 394 -4.23 32.14 -21.26
C ASP A 394 -5.74 32.37 -21.21
N ILE A 395 -6.18 33.13 -20.22
CA ILE A 395 -7.57 33.56 -20.06
C ILE A 395 -7.64 34.92 -19.36
N ALA A 396 -8.47 35.82 -19.88
CA ALA A 396 -8.65 37.15 -19.34
C ALA A 396 -9.66 37.15 -18.17
N GLY A 397 -9.56 38.15 -17.30
CA GLY A 397 -10.42 38.26 -16.11
C GLY A 397 -11.90 38.39 -16.44
N ASP A 398 -12.24 39.16 -17.47
CA ASP A 398 -13.61 39.33 -17.97
C ASP A 398 -14.20 38.05 -18.57
N GLU A 399 -13.38 37.22 -19.21
CA GLU A 399 -13.78 35.89 -19.70
C GLU A 399 -14.13 34.93 -18.54
N ILE A 400 -13.34 34.97 -17.46
CA ILE A 400 -13.59 34.20 -16.23
C ILE A 400 -14.83 34.73 -15.48
N GLU A 401 -14.98 36.04 -15.36
CA GLU A 401 -16.15 36.66 -14.72
C GLU A 401 -17.44 36.29 -15.46
N TRP A 402 -17.43 36.37 -16.80
CA TRP A 402 -18.56 35.92 -17.62
C TRP A 402 -18.89 34.44 -17.38
N LEU A 403 -17.88 33.56 -17.32
CA LEU A 403 -18.10 32.14 -17.11
C LEU A 403 -18.66 31.87 -15.70
N SER A 404 -18.16 32.57 -14.67
CA SER A 404 -18.71 32.47 -13.31
C SER A 404 -20.20 32.83 -13.28
N GLU A 405 -20.59 33.91 -13.96
CA GLU A 405 -21.99 34.34 -14.04
C GLU A 405 -22.86 33.34 -14.82
N TRP A 406 -22.34 32.81 -15.94
CA TRP A 406 -23.04 31.77 -16.70
C TRP A 406 -23.28 30.51 -15.85
N ILE A 407 -22.26 30.04 -15.11
CA ILE A 407 -22.38 28.89 -14.19
C ILE A 407 -23.43 29.17 -13.11
N LYS A 408 -23.47 30.38 -12.53
CA LYS A 408 -24.48 30.76 -11.52
C LYS A 408 -25.90 30.63 -12.06
N GLN A 409 -26.16 31.15 -13.27
CA GLN A 409 -27.48 31.11 -13.91
C GLN A 409 -27.94 29.69 -14.20
N GLU A 410 -27.04 28.81 -14.66
CA GLU A 410 -27.37 27.40 -14.87
C GLU A 410 -27.68 26.68 -13.55
N LEU A 411 -26.92 26.97 -12.49
CA LEU A 411 -27.11 26.41 -11.15
C LEU A 411 -28.33 26.96 -10.39
N ASP A 412 -29.01 27.97 -10.92
CA ASP A 412 -30.31 28.42 -10.40
C ASP A 412 -31.47 27.58 -10.91
N ASN A 413 -31.29 26.91 -12.06
CA ASN A 413 -32.29 26.02 -12.66
C ASN A 413 -31.99 24.54 -12.44
N SER A 414 -30.74 24.19 -12.08
CA SER A 414 -30.28 22.82 -11.86
C SER A 414 -29.41 22.72 -10.61
N ASP A 415 -29.43 21.56 -9.96
CA ASP A 415 -28.62 21.34 -8.76
C ASP A 415 -27.12 21.25 -9.04
N PHE A 416 -26.77 20.92 -10.27
CA PHE A 416 -25.41 20.74 -10.78
C PHE A 416 -25.36 21.07 -12.28
N ILE A 417 -24.16 21.29 -12.79
CA ILE A 417 -23.90 21.33 -14.24
C ILE A 417 -22.73 20.40 -14.59
N GLY A 418 -22.68 19.94 -15.84
CA GLY A 418 -21.52 19.23 -16.36
C GLY A 418 -20.32 20.17 -16.49
N SER A 419 -19.17 19.78 -15.95
CA SER A 419 -17.94 20.58 -16.02
C SER A 419 -17.43 20.78 -17.46
N MET A 420 -17.76 19.85 -18.37
CA MET A 420 -17.46 20.01 -19.80
C MET A 420 -18.43 20.98 -20.49
N ASP A 421 -19.63 21.19 -19.94
CA ASP A 421 -20.57 22.17 -20.52
C ASP A 421 -20.08 23.60 -20.27
N ALA A 422 -19.44 23.85 -19.13
CA ALA A 422 -18.72 25.11 -18.89
C ALA A 422 -17.58 25.34 -19.91
N VAL A 423 -16.80 24.30 -20.25
CA VAL A 423 -15.76 24.40 -21.28
C VAL A 423 -16.37 24.70 -22.66
N LYS A 424 -17.45 24.00 -23.03
CA LYS A 424 -18.15 24.24 -24.31
C LYS A 424 -18.74 25.64 -24.39
N ALA A 425 -19.38 26.11 -23.31
CA ALA A 425 -19.95 27.45 -23.23
C ALA A 425 -18.87 28.52 -23.40
N LEU A 426 -17.74 28.37 -22.71
CA LEU A 426 -16.58 29.24 -22.83
C LEU A 426 -16.06 29.32 -24.27
N LYS A 427 -15.80 28.16 -24.91
CA LYS A 427 -15.31 28.10 -26.30
C LYS A 427 -16.32 28.62 -27.33
N SER A 428 -17.60 28.45 -27.07
CA SER A 428 -18.67 28.91 -27.95
C SER A 428 -18.87 30.42 -27.87
N ARG A 429 -18.60 31.02 -26.71
CA ARG A 429 -18.66 32.47 -26.50
C ARG A 429 -17.41 33.18 -27.03
N TYR A 430 -16.23 32.64 -26.75
CA TYR A 430 -14.94 33.21 -27.11
C TYR A 430 -14.21 32.26 -28.07
N SER A 431 -14.36 32.52 -29.37
CA SER A 431 -13.87 31.62 -30.42
C SER A 431 -12.33 31.52 -30.48
N ASP A 432 -11.63 32.54 -30.00
CA ASP A 432 -10.17 32.65 -29.97
C ASP A 432 -9.52 31.87 -28.81
N ILE A 433 -10.28 31.47 -27.77
CA ILE A 433 -9.75 30.68 -26.65
C ILE A 433 -9.10 29.37 -27.14
N ALA A 434 -9.65 28.74 -28.18
CA ALA A 434 -9.09 27.53 -28.75
C ALA A 434 -7.74 27.77 -29.43
N GLU A 435 -7.53 28.95 -30.02
CA GLU A 435 -6.27 29.33 -30.66
C GLU A 435 -5.22 29.72 -29.61
N ARG A 436 -5.59 30.60 -28.68
CA ARG A 436 -4.71 31.06 -27.57
C ARG A 436 -4.25 29.91 -26.68
N ASN A 437 -5.06 28.87 -26.55
CA ASN A 437 -4.79 27.68 -25.75
C ASN A 437 -4.68 26.40 -26.58
N SER A 438 -4.11 26.47 -27.79
CA SER A 438 -4.03 25.33 -28.73
C SER A 438 -3.32 24.07 -28.18
N GLY A 439 -2.41 24.21 -27.20
CA GLY A 439 -1.77 23.09 -26.49
C GLY A 439 -2.64 22.42 -25.41
N PHE A 440 -3.78 23.01 -25.07
CA PHE A 440 -4.65 22.57 -23.99
C PHE A 440 -5.82 21.74 -24.51
N ARG A 441 -6.05 20.61 -23.86
CA ARG A 441 -7.23 19.77 -24.07
C ARG A 441 -8.37 20.26 -23.21
N ASP A 442 -9.59 19.84 -23.53
CA ASP A 442 -10.79 20.19 -22.75
C ASP A 442 -10.65 19.86 -21.26
N LEU A 443 -9.98 18.75 -20.92
CA LEU A 443 -9.69 18.40 -19.53
C LEU A 443 -8.74 19.40 -18.86
N GLY A 444 -7.72 19.88 -19.58
CA GLY A 444 -6.81 20.91 -19.08
C GLY A 444 -7.53 22.22 -18.85
N ILE A 445 -8.32 22.66 -19.81
CA ILE A 445 -9.15 23.87 -19.71
C ILE A 445 -10.12 23.76 -18.52
N ARG A 446 -10.83 22.63 -18.40
CA ARG A 446 -11.69 22.33 -17.26
C ARG A 446 -10.95 22.44 -15.93
N ASN A 447 -9.73 21.90 -15.85
CA ASN A 447 -8.93 21.94 -14.61
C ASN A 447 -8.42 23.34 -14.30
N ALA A 448 -8.05 24.14 -15.29
CA ALA A 448 -7.69 25.54 -15.08
C ALA A 448 -8.90 26.34 -14.55
N ILE A 449 -10.08 26.18 -15.17
CA ILE A 449 -11.33 26.78 -14.70
C ILE A 449 -11.66 26.34 -13.26
N ALA A 450 -11.45 25.06 -12.93
CA ALA A 450 -11.71 24.54 -11.59
C ALA A 450 -10.85 25.20 -10.50
N VAL A 451 -9.62 25.61 -10.84
CA VAL A 451 -8.76 26.37 -9.94
C VAL A 451 -9.22 27.83 -9.86
N LEU A 452 -9.43 28.47 -11.01
CA LEU A 452 -9.78 29.89 -11.10
C LEU A 452 -11.13 30.22 -10.45
N LEU A 453 -12.10 29.31 -10.55
CA LEU A 453 -13.44 29.47 -10.00
C LEU A 453 -13.65 28.61 -8.73
N GLY A 454 -12.56 28.11 -8.15
CA GLY A 454 -12.60 27.21 -7.00
C GLY A 454 -13.14 27.85 -5.72
N ASP A 455 -13.12 29.18 -5.61
CA ASP A 455 -13.69 29.90 -4.48
C ASP A 455 -15.22 30.03 -4.56
N ASP A 456 -15.76 30.10 -5.79
CA ASP A 456 -17.19 30.30 -6.06
C ASP A 456 -17.97 28.98 -6.17
N PHE A 457 -17.33 27.90 -6.61
CA PHE A 457 -17.98 26.62 -6.88
C PHE A 457 -17.17 25.44 -6.36
N ASP A 458 -17.84 24.30 -6.21
CA ASP A 458 -17.17 23.03 -5.97
C ASP A 458 -17.19 22.18 -7.25
N PHE A 459 -16.00 21.77 -7.70
CA PHE A 459 -15.83 20.86 -8.82
C PHE A 459 -15.72 19.42 -8.29
N LYS A 460 -16.81 18.64 -8.40
CA LYS A 460 -16.91 17.27 -7.88
C LYS A 460 -16.94 16.27 -9.01
N GLY A 461 -15.79 15.67 -9.32
CA GLY A 461 -15.67 14.77 -10.47
C GLY A 461 -16.00 15.50 -11.76
N ASN A 462 -17.00 15.02 -12.52
CA ASN A 462 -17.42 15.69 -13.76
C ASN A 462 -18.40 16.85 -13.53
N LEU A 463 -18.73 17.20 -12.29
CA LEU A 463 -19.78 18.17 -11.98
C LEU A 463 -19.24 19.46 -11.39
N ILE A 464 -19.99 20.53 -11.60
CA ILE A 464 -19.85 21.82 -10.92
C ILE A 464 -21.12 22.04 -10.11
N VAL A 465 -20.96 22.41 -8.84
CA VAL A 465 -22.06 22.62 -7.90
C VAL A 465 -21.83 23.91 -7.11
N LYS A 466 -22.90 24.47 -6.53
CA LYS A 466 -22.80 25.62 -5.61
C LYS A 466 -21.81 25.31 -4.49
N LYS A 467 -21.00 26.29 -4.08
CA LYS A 467 -19.97 26.11 -3.05
C LYS A 467 -20.54 25.47 -1.78
N GLY A 468 -19.87 24.44 -1.27
CA GLY A 468 -20.27 23.73 -0.05
C GLY A 468 -21.49 22.82 -0.20
N LYS A 469 -22.17 22.81 -1.36
CA LYS A 469 -23.33 21.95 -1.59
C LYS A 469 -22.90 20.49 -1.63
N VAL A 470 -23.41 19.70 -0.69
CA VAL A 470 -23.23 18.25 -0.72
C VAL A 470 -24.23 17.67 -1.70
N ILE A 471 -23.73 16.97 -2.72
CA ILE A 471 -24.54 16.22 -3.67
C ILE A 471 -24.22 14.74 -3.49
N SER A 472 -25.28 13.95 -3.33
CA SER A 472 -25.19 12.50 -3.28
C SER A 472 -25.57 11.96 -4.65
N ASN A 473 -24.68 11.17 -5.27
CA ASN A 473 -25.00 10.52 -6.54
C ASN A 473 -26.20 9.58 -6.39
N GLU A 474 -26.40 8.96 -5.22
CA GLU A 474 -27.62 8.16 -4.94
C GLU A 474 -28.88 9.02 -5.04
N VAL A 475 -28.86 10.24 -4.51
CA VAL A 475 -30.00 11.17 -4.61
C VAL A 475 -30.23 11.58 -6.06
N LEU A 476 -29.17 11.87 -6.82
CA LEU A 476 -29.30 12.20 -8.24
C LEU A 476 -29.89 11.06 -9.08
N PHE A 477 -29.46 9.80 -8.86
CA PHE A 477 -30.06 8.64 -9.52
C PHE A 477 -31.51 8.41 -9.08
N LYS A 478 -31.83 8.67 -7.81
CA LYS A 478 -33.20 8.58 -7.30
C LYS A 478 -34.10 9.61 -7.98
N ASP A 479 -33.72 10.88 -7.96
CA ASP A 479 -34.50 11.98 -8.57
C ASP A 479 -34.67 11.75 -10.07
N PHE A 480 -33.64 11.22 -10.74
CA PHE A 480 -33.74 10.81 -12.14
C PHE A 480 -34.84 9.78 -12.39
N CYS A 481 -34.96 8.78 -11.51
CA CYS A 481 -35.99 7.74 -11.60
C CYS A 481 -37.39 8.27 -11.26
N GLU A 482 -37.50 9.16 -10.27
CA GLU A 482 -38.80 9.68 -9.80
C GLU A 482 -39.40 10.76 -10.72
N SER A 483 -38.55 11.46 -11.48
CA SER A 483 -38.97 12.54 -12.40
C SER A 483 -39.44 12.07 -13.78
N ARG A 484 -39.38 10.76 -14.08
CA ARG A 484 -39.70 10.21 -15.41
C ARG A 484 -40.67 9.05 -15.31
N GLU A 485 -41.72 9.05 -16.13
CA GLU A 485 -42.65 7.92 -16.20
C GLU A 485 -41.97 6.63 -16.69
N SER A 486 -41.04 6.76 -17.64
CA SER A 486 -40.24 5.68 -18.22
C SER A 486 -38.87 6.17 -18.69
N PHE A 487 -37.88 5.29 -18.69
CA PHE A 487 -36.52 5.55 -19.16
C PHE A 487 -35.81 4.25 -19.54
N THR A 488 -34.67 4.36 -20.19
CA THR A 488 -33.87 3.24 -20.67
C THR A 488 -32.53 3.10 -19.94
N VAL A 489 -31.88 1.96 -20.10
CA VAL A 489 -30.48 1.75 -19.71
C VAL A 489 -29.55 2.77 -20.37
N ASP A 490 -29.82 3.19 -21.60
CA ASP A 490 -29.01 4.20 -22.29
C ASP A 490 -29.14 5.57 -21.59
N ASP A 491 -30.34 5.93 -21.13
CA ASP A 491 -30.54 7.17 -20.38
C ASP A 491 -29.81 7.14 -19.01
N ILE A 492 -29.76 5.96 -18.37
CA ILE A 492 -28.98 5.73 -17.15
C ILE A 492 -27.48 5.90 -17.44
N ASP A 493 -26.98 5.35 -18.56
CA ASP A 493 -25.58 5.48 -18.94
C ASP A 493 -25.21 6.95 -19.21
N LEU A 494 -26.07 7.68 -19.92
CA LEU A 494 -25.88 9.11 -20.18
C LEU A 494 -25.77 9.90 -18.86
N LEU A 495 -26.63 9.60 -17.89
CA LEU A 495 -26.52 10.19 -16.56
C LEU A 495 -25.20 9.78 -15.87
N ALA A 496 -24.90 8.49 -15.80
CA ALA A 496 -23.69 7.96 -15.15
C ALA A 496 -22.41 8.60 -15.71
N ASP A 497 -22.32 8.72 -17.04
CA ASP A 497 -21.21 9.36 -17.75
C ASP A 497 -21.11 10.85 -17.40
N SER A 498 -22.23 11.56 -17.39
CA SER A 498 -22.28 12.99 -17.01
C SER A 498 -21.82 13.22 -15.57
N LEU A 499 -22.17 12.31 -14.64
CA LEU A 499 -21.77 12.35 -13.25
C LEU A 499 -20.32 11.85 -13.03
N GLY A 500 -19.76 11.11 -13.99
CA GLY A 500 -18.45 10.49 -13.87
C GLY A 500 -18.39 9.35 -12.84
N VAL A 501 -19.52 8.67 -12.61
CA VAL A 501 -19.63 7.56 -11.64
C VAL A 501 -20.39 6.39 -12.25
N PRO A 502 -20.17 5.15 -11.79
CA PRO A 502 -20.96 4.02 -12.27
C PRO A 502 -22.44 4.19 -11.90
N ALA A 503 -23.33 3.61 -12.71
CA ALA A 503 -24.76 3.58 -12.42
C ALA A 503 -25.08 2.81 -11.13
N PHE A 504 -25.91 3.41 -10.27
CA PHE A 504 -26.28 2.82 -8.99
C PHE A 504 -27.56 1.98 -9.14
N TYR A 505 -27.43 0.78 -9.70
CA TYR A 505 -28.57 -0.07 -10.03
C TYR A 505 -29.44 -0.46 -8.82
N ASP A 506 -28.89 -0.53 -7.61
CA ASP A 506 -29.70 -0.77 -6.40
C ASP A 506 -30.65 0.39 -6.11
N VAL A 507 -30.20 1.64 -6.31
CA VAL A 507 -31.06 2.83 -6.22
C VAL A 507 -32.08 2.82 -7.35
N ILE A 508 -31.66 2.50 -8.57
CA ILE A 508 -32.54 2.49 -9.74
C ILE A 508 -33.65 1.46 -9.56
N TYR A 509 -33.34 0.20 -9.24
CA TYR A 509 -34.34 -0.84 -8.98
C TYR A 509 -35.19 -0.56 -7.73
N GLY A 510 -34.68 0.18 -6.74
CA GLY A 510 -35.46 0.63 -5.59
C GLY A 510 -36.54 1.65 -5.95
N ASN A 511 -36.28 2.49 -6.94
CA ASN A 511 -37.15 3.63 -7.32
C ASN A 511 -37.86 3.45 -8.66
N SER A 512 -37.61 2.36 -9.38
CA SER A 512 -38.21 2.05 -10.67
C SER A 512 -38.42 0.54 -10.84
N PHE A 513 -39.11 0.13 -11.90
CA PHE A 513 -39.43 -1.26 -12.20
C PHE A 513 -38.89 -1.58 -13.59
N ARG A 514 -37.97 -2.55 -13.67
CA ARG A 514 -37.34 -2.95 -14.92
C ARG A 514 -38.24 -3.92 -15.67
N LEU A 515 -38.53 -3.63 -16.93
CA LEU A 515 -39.38 -4.46 -17.78
C LEU A 515 -38.57 -5.50 -18.57
N ASN A 516 -37.37 -5.14 -19.02
CA ASN A 516 -36.53 -6.02 -19.83
C ASN A 516 -35.06 -5.57 -19.77
N GLU A 517 -34.22 -6.06 -20.67
CA GLU A 517 -32.80 -5.70 -20.77
C GLU A 517 -32.54 -4.19 -20.89
N ARG A 518 -33.50 -3.41 -21.37
CA ARG A 518 -33.35 -1.99 -21.67
C ARG A 518 -34.29 -1.07 -20.88
N ASP A 519 -35.54 -1.45 -20.71
CA ASP A 519 -36.59 -0.51 -20.34
C ASP A 519 -36.94 -0.54 -18.84
N PHE A 520 -37.17 0.64 -18.27
CA PHE A 520 -37.66 0.88 -16.91
C PHE A 520 -38.91 1.77 -16.92
N VAL A 521 -39.76 1.57 -15.93
CA VAL A 521 -40.92 2.43 -15.62
C VAL A 521 -40.91 2.80 -14.14
N GLN A 522 -41.34 4.01 -13.78
CA GLN A 522 -41.35 4.45 -12.39
C GLN A 522 -42.29 3.59 -11.53
N SER A 523 -43.52 3.42 -12.03
CA SER A 523 -44.60 2.74 -11.32
C SER A 523 -44.60 1.24 -11.62
N VAL A 524 -44.87 0.44 -10.58
CA VAL A 524 -45.07 -1.01 -10.73
C VAL A 524 -46.24 -1.27 -11.69
N PRO A 525 -46.05 -2.05 -12.77
CA PRO A 525 -47.15 -2.40 -13.67
C PRO A 525 -48.28 -3.13 -12.93
N LYS A 526 -49.53 -2.98 -13.39
CA LYS A 526 -50.65 -3.74 -12.84
C LYS A 526 -50.44 -5.24 -13.07
N MET A 527 -50.35 -6.02 -12.00
CA MET A 527 -50.09 -7.45 -12.03
C MET A 527 -50.78 -8.19 -10.87
N ASP A 528 -51.08 -9.47 -11.08
CA ASP A 528 -51.63 -10.35 -10.05
C ASP A 528 -50.50 -10.97 -9.23
N VAL A 529 -50.14 -10.31 -8.13
CA VAL A 529 -49.02 -10.70 -7.27
C VAL A 529 -49.18 -12.10 -6.70
N ASP A 530 -50.41 -12.47 -6.30
CA ASP A 530 -50.66 -13.76 -5.67
C ASP A 530 -50.55 -14.89 -6.70
N ALA A 531 -51.08 -14.69 -7.92
CA ALA A 531 -50.93 -15.66 -9.00
C ALA A 531 -49.46 -15.82 -9.45
N ILE A 532 -48.66 -14.74 -9.48
CA ILE A 532 -47.23 -14.83 -9.80
C ILE A 532 -46.49 -15.59 -8.70
N ASP A 533 -46.74 -15.28 -7.43
CA ASP A 533 -46.15 -15.98 -6.30
C ASP A 533 -46.51 -17.48 -6.29
N ASP A 534 -47.76 -17.83 -6.65
CA ASP A 534 -48.19 -19.22 -6.79
C ASP A 534 -47.44 -19.96 -7.90
N VAL A 535 -47.12 -19.27 -9.00
CA VAL A 535 -46.29 -19.86 -10.07
C VAL A 535 -44.86 -20.08 -9.57
N ILE A 536 -44.24 -19.10 -8.91
CA ILE A 536 -42.89 -19.23 -8.33
C ILE A 536 -42.84 -20.38 -7.30
N GLU A 537 -43.89 -20.53 -6.49
CA GLU A 537 -44.04 -21.61 -5.51
C GLU A 537 -43.94 -23.00 -6.15
N THR A 538 -44.42 -23.19 -7.39
CA THR A 538 -44.29 -24.48 -8.10
C THR A 538 -42.84 -24.87 -8.45
N PHE A 539 -41.94 -23.88 -8.57
CA PHE A 539 -40.51 -24.08 -8.79
C PHE A 539 -39.76 -24.30 -7.48
N VAL A 540 -40.09 -23.50 -6.45
CA VAL A 540 -39.42 -23.55 -5.14
C VAL A 540 -39.78 -24.82 -4.38
N ARG A 541 -41.05 -25.25 -4.42
CA ARG A 541 -41.57 -26.45 -3.74
C ARG A 541 -41.20 -26.45 -2.26
N ASP A 542 -40.73 -27.56 -1.71
CA ASP A 542 -40.34 -27.72 -0.31
C ASP A 542 -39.00 -27.06 0.06
N LYS A 543 -38.30 -26.41 -0.88
CA LYS A 543 -37.02 -25.75 -0.62
C LYS A 543 -37.18 -24.38 0.03
N ASP A 544 -36.16 -23.98 0.77
CA ASP A 544 -36.05 -22.62 1.35
C ASP A 544 -35.68 -21.56 0.29
N PHE A 545 -34.91 -21.98 -0.72
CA PHE A 545 -34.48 -21.13 -1.81
C PHE A 545 -34.17 -21.93 -3.09
N ILE A 546 -34.14 -21.23 -4.22
CA ILE A 546 -33.65 -21.73 -5.52
C ILE A 546 -32.81 -20.63 -6.20
N PRO A 547 -31.85 -20.96 -7.08
CA PRO A 547 -31.18 -19.94 -7.87
C PRO A 547 -32.19 -19.24 -8.80
N LEU A 548 -32.00 -17.95 -9.03
CA LEU A 548 -32.88 -17.13 -9.86
C LEU A 548 -33.06 -17.71 -11.27
N LYS A 549 -31.98 -18.25 -11.85
CA LYS A 549 -31.97 -18.91 -13.18
C LYS A 549 -32.80 -20.19 -13.24
N LYS A 550 -33.26 -20.72 -12.11
CA LYS A 550 -34.07 -21.94 -12.08
C LYS A 550 -35.47 -21.72 -12.68
N ILE A 551 -35.91 -20.47 -12.77
CA ILE A 551 -37.12 -20.09 -13.50
C ILE A 551 -36.75 -19.87 -14.96
N ASP A 552 -36.80 -20.94 -15.74
CA ASP A 552 -36.48 -20.95 -17.17
C ASP A 552 -37.73 -21.11 -18.07
N PHE A 553 -38.90 -21.35 -17.47
CA PHE A 553 -40.17 -21.51 -18.16
C PHE A 553 -41.21 -20.46 -17.73
N TRP A 554 -41.65 -19.64 -18.69
CA TRP A 554 -42.54 -18.50 -18.44
C TRP A 554 -44.03 -18.77 -18.71
N GLY A 555 -44.38 -19.93 -19.30
CA GLY A 555 -45.74 -20.20 -19.77
C GLY A 555 -46.81 -20.28 -18.68
N GLY A 556 -46.41 -20.46 -17.41
CA GLY A 556 -47.31 -20.42 -16.26
C GLY A 556 -47.55 -19.02 -15.69
N PHE A 557 -46.72 -18.04 -16.02
CA PHE A 557 -46.82 -16.71 -15.44
C PHE A 557 -48.03 -15.94 -16.03
N PRO A 558 -48.75 -15.15 -15.19
CA PRO A 558 -49.83 -14.29 -15.66
C PRO A 558 -49.38 -13.29 -16.73
N VAL A 559 -50.32 -12.93 -17.61
CA VAL A 559 -50.08 -11.92 -18.65
C VAL A 559 -49.80 -10.57 -18.02
N VAL A 560 -48.69 -9.96 -18.43
CA VAL A 560 -48.23 -8.62 -18.02
C VAL A 560 -48.00 -7.73 -19.25
N ARG A 561 -47.71 -6.44 -19.03
CA ARG A 561 -47.29 -5.55 -20.11
C ARG A 561 -45.88 -5.93 -20.56
N GLY A 562 -45.79 -6.74 -21.60
CA GLY A 562 -44.53 -7.29 -22.14
C GLY A 562 -44.38 -8.78 -21.85
N ASN A 563 -43.20 -9.33 -22.16
CA ASN A 563 -42.88 -10.73 -21.89
C ASN A 563 -42.08 -10.85 -20.60
N TRP A 564 -42.42 -11.86 -19.79
CA TRP A 564 -41.62 -12.23 -18.64
C TRP A 564 -40.18 -12.57 -19.04
N ASN A 565 -39.26 -12.10 -18.22
CA ASN A 565 -37.83 -12.34 -18.31
C ASN A 565 -37.22 -12.13 -16.92
N HIS A 566 -35.95 -12.47 -16.77
CA HIS A 566 -35.29 -12.43 -15.46
C HIS A 566 -35.14 -11.02 -14.88
N PHE A 567 -35.01 -9.97 -15.70
CA PHE A 567 -34.95 -8.59 -15.20
C PHE A 567 -36.28 -8.11 -14.62
N MET A 568 -37.38 -8.53 -15.26
CA MET A 568 -38.73 -8.31 -14.74
C MET A 568 -38.96 -9.10 -13.44
N LEU A 569 -38.50 -10.35 -13.39
CA LEU A 569 -38.57 -11.20 -12.20
C LEU A 569 -37.77 -10.61 -11.03
N GLU A 570 -36.57 -10.09 -11.26
CA GLU A 570 -35.79 -9.36 -10.26
C GLU A 570 -36.58 -8.18 -9.68
N SER A 571 -37.20 -7.36 -10.54
CA SER A 571 -38.01 -6.22 -10.10
C SER A 571 -39.25 -6.64 -9.31
N PHE A 572 -39.90 -7.73 -9.72
CA PHE A 572 -41.04 -8.31 -9.01
C PHE A 572 -40.65 -8.81 -7.62
N LEU A 573 -39.59 -9.62 -7.52
CA LEU A 573 -39.10 -10.17 -6.25
C LEU A 573 -38.60 -9.08 -5.29
N TRP A 574 -38.08 -7.98 -5.83
CA TRP A 574 -37.58 -6.87 -5.02
C TRP A 574 -38.70 -5.96 -4.49
N ARG A 575 -39.73 -5.68 -5.32
CA ARG A 575 -40.72 -4.64 -5.01
C ARG A 575 -42.13 -5.16 -4.69
N CYS A 576 -42.47 -6.38 -5.09
CA CYS A 576 -43.88 -6.81 -5.19
C CYS A 576 -44.19 -8.11 -4.46
N SER A 577 -43.32 -9.13 -4.57
CA SER A 577 -43.61 -10.49 -4.06
C SER A 577 -43.93 -10.48 -2.57
N LYS A 578 -44.98 -11.23 -2.19
CA LYS A 578 -45.39 -11.39 -0.79
C LYS A 578 -44.77 -12.64 -0.17
N LYS A 579 -44.54 -13.69 -0.99
CA LYS A 579 -44.01 -14.98 -0.52
C LYS A 579 -42.49 -15.10 -0.62
N PHE A 580 -41.86 -14.33 -1.51
CA PHE A 580 -40.43 -14.45 -1.81
C PHE A 580 -39.72 -13.11 -1.80
N LYS A 581 -38.39 -13.17 -1.69
CA LYS A 581 -37.47 -12.05 -1.84
C LYS A 581 -36.28 -12.45 -2.70
N LEU A 582 -35.71 -11.46 -3.37
CA LEU A 582 -34.43 -11.60 -4.05
C LEU A 582 -33.28 -11.47 -3.03
N VAL A 583 -32.38 -12.46 -3.01
CA VAL A 583 -31.12 -12.39 -2.28
C VAL A 583 -29.98 -12.53 -3.27
N HIS A 584 -29.16 -11.49 -3.39
CA HIS A 584 -28.09 -11.40 -4.38
C HIS A 584 -26.92 -10.55 -3.86
N SER A 585 -25.86 -10.43 -4.66
CA SER A 585 -24.82 -9.43 -4.37
C SER A 585 -25.30 -8.02 -4.69
N ASN A 586 -25.65 -7.76 -5.95
CA ASN A 586 -26.00 -6.43 -6.48
C ASN A 586 -26.84 -6.62 -7.76
N PHE A 587 -27.62 -5.62 -8.14
CA PHE A 587 -28.18 -5.55 -9.50
C PHE A 587 -27.11 -5.26 -10.56
N SER A 588 -27.41 -5.57 -11.81
CA SER A 588 -26.49 -5.40 -12.93
C SER A 588 -27.17 -4.88 -14.19
N LYS A 589 -26.40 -4.13 -14.98
CA LYS A 589 -26.80 -3.63 -16.30
C LYS A 589 -27.16 -4.74 -17.27
N THR A 590 -26.31 -5.76 -17.41
CA THR A 590 -26.38 -6.70 -18.54
C THR A 590 -26.71 -8.13 -18.14
N THR A 591 -26.85 -8.41 -16.84
CA THR A 591 -27.03 -9.78 -16.37
C THR A 591 -27.83 -9.79 -15.07
N TYR A 592 -28.33 -10.97 -14.72
CA TYR A 592 -29.13 -11.26 -13.55
C TYR A 592 -28.49 -12.45 -12.81
N ALA A 593 -28.44 -12.36 -11.49
CA ALA A 593 -27.86 -13.39 -10.65
C ALA A 593 -28.39 -13.28 -9.22
N GLY A 594 -28.43 -14.41 -8.52
CA GLY A 594 -28.87 -14.47 -7.14
C GLY A 594 -29.80 -15.66 -6.89
N ALA A 595 -30.53 -15.58 -5.79
CA ALA A 595 -31.49 -16.60 -5.38
C ALA A 595 -32.85 -16.00 -5.04
N ILE A 596 -33.87 -16.79 -5.31
CA ILE A 596 -35.23 -16.60 -4.83
C ILE A 596 -35.32 -17.29 -3.49
N VAL A 597 -35.55 -16.53 -2.42
CA VAL A 597 -35.61 -17.03 -1.05
C VAL A 597 -36.99 -16.78 -0.50
N ARG A 598 -37.56 -17.73 0.26
CA ARG A 598 -38.84 -17.51 0.94
C ARG A 598 -38.73 -16.36 1.93
N ASN A 599 -39.79 -15.55 2.05
CA ASN A 599 -39.76 -14.38 2.93
C ASN A 599 -39.60 -14.72 4.41
N ASN A 600 -40.13 -15.87 4.85
CA ASN A 600 -39.98 -16.37 6.21
C ASN A 600 -38.59 -16.97 6.52
N VAL A 601 -37.73 -17.17 5.51
CA VAL A 601 -36.37 -17.68 5.68
C VAL A 601 -35.40 -16.53 5.86
N THR A 602 -34.59 -16.58 6.91
CA THR A 602 -33.55 -15.57 7.17
C THR A 602 -32.21 -16.09 6.65
N MET A 603 -31.91 -15.76 5.39
CA MET A 603 -30.62 -16.02 4.75
C MET A 603 -30.12 -14.76 4.07
N ASN A 604 -28.87 -14.40 4.31
CA ASN A 604 -28.15 -13.42 3.52
C ASN A 604 -27.52 -14.10 2.28
N PHE A 605 -26.90 -13.31 1.40
CA PHE A 605 -26.31 -13.85 0.18
C PHE A 605 -25.18 -14.85 0.45
N GLU A 606 -24.37 -14.63 1.49
CA GLU A 606 -23.32 -15.56 1.90
C GLU A 606 -23.93 -16.90 2.35
N ASP A 607 -25.00 -16.87 3.14
CA ASP A 607 -25.69 -18.08 3.62
C ASP A 607 -26.22 -18.90 2.44
N VAL A 608 -26.82 -18.26 1.44
CA VAL A 608 -27.28 -18.91 0.21
C VAL A 608 -26.11 -19.62 -0.50
N LEU A 609 -24.97 -18.95 -0.67
CA LEU A 609 -23.80 -19.55 -1.32
C LEU A 609 -23.22 -20.72 -0.51
N VAL A 610 -23.15 -20.60 0.82
CA VAL A 610 -22.69 -21.66 1.72
C VAL A 610 -23.60 -22.88 1.61
N HIS A 611 -24.92 -22.68 1.61
CA HIS A 611 -25.88 -23.76 1.45
C HIS A 611 -25.76 -24.43 0.08
N ALA A 612 -25.67 -23.65 -1.00
CA ALA A 612 -25.48 -24.19 -2.36
C ALA A 612 -24.19 -25.01 -2.50
N LEU A 613 -23.10 -24.57 -1.88
CA LEU A 613 -21.81 -25.28 -1.90
C LEU A 613 -21.74 -26.45 -0.92
N SER A 614 -22.73 -26.63 -0.03
CA SER A 614 -22.74 -27.72 0.95
C SER A 614 -23.26 -29.06 0.38
N GLU A 615 -23.87 -29.02 -0.81
CA GLU A 615 -24.44 -30.21 -1.47
C GLU A 615 -23.36 -31.21 -1.88
N GLU A 616 -22.17 -30.74 -2.24
CA GLU A 616 -21.05 -31.57 -2.70
C GLU A 616 -19.70 -31.08 -2.13
N ASN A 617 -18.61 -31.75 -2.50
CA ASN A 617 -17.26 -31.29 -2.17
C ASN A 617 -16.65 -30.58 -3.37
N PHE A 618 -16.40 -29.27 -3.23
CA PHE A 618 -15.82 -28.45 -4.28
C PHE A 618 -14.40 -28.02 -3.92
N ASP A 619 -13.52 -27.97 -4.92
CA ASP A 619 -12.34 -27.08 -4.87
C ASP A 619 -12.74 -25.65 -5.27
N ALA A 620 -11.88 -24.67 -4.97
CA ALA A 620 -12.14 -23.25 -5.22
C ALA A 620 -12.43 -22.91 -6.69
N GLY A 621 -11.83 -23.62 -7.64
CA GLY A 621 -12.06 -23.39 -9.07
C GLY A 621 -13.42 -23.90 -9.52
N ARG A 622 -13.73 -25.16 -9.18
CA ARG A 622 -15.03 -25.78 -9.48
C ARG A 622 -16.19 -25.06 -8.79
N ALA A 623 -16.00 -24.60 -7.55
CA ALA A 623 -17.01 -23.85 -6.81
C ALA A 623 -17.41 -22.55 -7.53
N LYS A 624 -16.43 -21.75 -7.98
CA LYS A 624 -16.71 -20.49 -8.70
C LYS A 624 -17.46 -20.73 -10.00
N LYS A 625 -17.06 -21.77 -10.73
CA LYS A 625 -17.71 -22.16 -11.98
C LYS A 625 -19.15 -22.60 -11.74
N PHE A 626 -19.37 -23.51 -10.79
CA PHE A 626 -20.69 -23.97 -10.38
C PHE A 626 -21.61 -22.80 -9.99
N LEU A 627 -21.15 -21.89 -9.12
CA LEU A 627 -21.97 -20.76 -8.68
C LEU A 627 -22.40 -19.83 -9.82
N LYS A 628 -21.56 -19.67 -10.86
CA LYS A 628 -21.93 -18.90 -12.05
C LYS A 628 -22.89 -19.66 -12.97
N GLU A 629 -22.61 -20.93 -13.21
CA GLU A 629 -23.41 -21.79 -14.09
C GLU A 629 -24.84 -21.92 -13.55
N GLU A 630 -24.99 -22.22 -12.26
CA GLU A 630 -26.29 -22.26 -11.58
C GLU A 630 -26.96 -20.88 -11.45
N GLY A 631 -26.21 -19.78 -11.64
CA GLY A 631 -26.77 -18.43 -11.65
C GLY A 631 -26.83 -17.70 -10.32
N TYR A 632 -26.13 -18.20 -9.29
CA TYR A 632 -25.92 -17.46 -8.06
C TYR A 632 -25.00 -16.25 -8.26
N LEU A 633 -23.99 -16.38 -9.14
CA LEU A 633 -23.05 -15.32 -9.48
C LEU A 633 -23.13 -14.92 -10.95
N ALA A 634 -22.94 -13.63 -11.22
CA ALA A 634 -22.82 -13.09 -12.58
C ALA A 634 -21.50 -13.47 -13.27
N ARG A 635 -20.41 -13.68 -12.51
CA ARG A 635 -19.05 -13.92 -13.01
C ARG A 635 -18.31 -14.91 -12.10
N GLU A 636 -17.25 -15.56 -12.61
CA GLU A 636 -16.37 -16.47 -11.83
C GLU A 636 -15.42 -15.71 -10.89
N LYS A 637 -15.86 -14.57 -10.36
CA LYS A 637 -15.10 -13.75 -9.41
C LYS A 637 -15.78 -13.82 -8.05
N CYS A 638 -15.13 -14.53 -7.13
CA CYS A 638 -15.51 -14.62 -5.73
C CYS A 638 -14.22 -14.61 -4.91
N SER A 639 -13.92 -13.50 -4.24
CA SER A 639 -12.68 -13.30 -3.50
C SER A 639 -12.66 -14.02 -2.16
N ASN A 640 -13.83 -14.33 -1.60
CA ASN A 640 -14.00 -15.00 -0.31
C ASN A 640 -14.34 -16.50 -0.47
N ILE A 641 -14.02 -17.12 -1.61
CA ILE A 641 -14.40 -18.51 -1.90
C ILE A 641 -13.90 -19.52 -0.87
N ASP A 642 -12.69 -19.34 -0.35
CA ASP A 642 -12.09 -20.28 0.59
C ASP A 642 -12.86 -20.28 1.92
N SER A 643 -13.30 -19.10 2.36
CA SER A 643 -14.15 -18.95 3.55
C SER A 643 -15.53 -19.57 3.35
N LEU A 644 -16.12 -19.42 2.15
CA LEU A 644 -17.41 -20.06 1.82
C LEU A 644 -17.30 -21.58 1.86
N LEU A 645 -16.20 -22.15 1.34
CA LEU A 645 -15.96 -23.60 1.33
C LEU A 645 -15.72 -24.17 2.73
N GLU A 646 -15.01 -23.43 3.59
CA GLU A 646 -14.83 -23.83 4.99
C GLU A 646 -16.18 -23.88 5.72
N LYS A 647 -17.01 -22.84 5.57
CA LYS A 647 -18.36 -22.79 6.16
C LYS A 647 -19.28 -23.87 5.58
N SER A 648 -19.20 -24.14 4.28
CA SER A 648 -20.02 -25.19 3.65
C SER A 648 -19.62 -26.59 4.11
N LEU A 649 -18.32 -26.82 4.36
CA LEU A 649 -17.83 -28.04 4.97
C LEU A 649 -18.39 -28.23 6.39
N GLN A 650 -18.32 -27.19 7.23
CA GLN A 650 -18.86 -27.22 8.59
C GLN A 650 -20.37 -27.53 8.58
N LEU A 651 -21.14 -26.85 7.73
CA LEU A 651 -22.58 -27.07 7.57
C LEU A 651 -22.89 -28.50 7.13
N ARG A 652 -22.11 -29.05 6.20
CA ARG A 652 -22.25 -30.43 5.74
C ARG A 652 -21.93 -31.44 6.85
N THR A 653 -20.90 -31.18 7.66
CA THR A 653 -20.56 -32.05 8.80
C THR A 653 -21.60 -31.99 9.91
N SER A 654 -22.27 -30.85 10.13
CA SER A 654 -23.33 -30.73 11.15
C SER A 654 -24.67 -31.35 10.73
N ARG A 655 -24.85 -31.69 9.45
CA ARG A 655 -26.04 -32.39 8.92
C ARG A 655 -25.91 -33.91 8.92
N LYS A 656 -24.71 -34.44 9.17
CA LYS A 656 -24.46 -35.87 9.39
C LYS A 656 -24.62 -36.18 10.86
#